data_AF-A0AAN9QYG0-F1
#
_entry.id   AF-A0AAN9QYG0-F1
#
_cell.length_a   1.000
_cell.length_b   1.000
_cell.length_c   1.000
_cell.angle_alpha   90.00
_cell.angle_beta   90.00
_cell.angle_gamma   90.00
#
_symmetry.space_group_name_H-M   'P 1'
#
loop_
_entity.id
_entity.type
_entity.pdbx_description
1 polymer ?
#
loop_
_entity_poly.entity_id
_entity_poly.type
_entity_poly.pdbx_seq_one_letter_code
_entity_poly.pdbx_strand_id
1 'polypeptide(L)'
;MVMATMVSEPACPTRMLHEVASSFSSKWHSSLGKKKPHVHLLQRSLGIKACNSSMANNKDIYNQVGLFSLKRKIEDAVLRAETFTSTALEIEEATRIKQEEMVRDFDMWDDPAKSSDILVKLANSAKVVDSLKDMKYKVEEAKLINQLAEMNAIDYGLYKQAYEASLDVSDILDQYEISKLLKGPFDVAGACLVIKASPNDIHSKLWAEQLLSMYLRWAKKQGYEGRIVDKCPFKNGGINSATIEFEFEWAYGYLSGEKGAHHLIRGSSNESSQLEASSATVDVIPMFFENACDHEIDSEDLVISSPSIQGENKRQRDLSVCIQHLPTGISVQSSGERSRFANKMKALNRLKAKLLVTAREQEVASIKSIQKDNIVNPWQEETRRYVFHPYKLVHDVKTGIQMPDLNYVLDGNIGTLIAAHINSRAISSQLICFFHFLLTVSLLLSVTPSLCSCHTCIAGPAKAYHCVSENLLWLVVLGFICKTSSEEPLFHMENNVVTDGQKQNFPSSSFEAAMEKISSLITRQRRGEKPPIANKLEMMSLYLKILGLEEDINRLNIIHVAGTKGKGSTCIFCEAILRECGFRTGVFTSPHLIDVRERFRIDGIDISEDKFLQYFWECWNQLEENTSEQLSMPPLFLFLTVLAFKIFISEKVDAAIIEVGLGGKEDSTNVIKEPTVCGITSLGMDHTEILGDTLGQIASHKAGIFKPKVPAFTVPQPPEAMDVILERAKELMVPLEVTEPSDCKQITGLKLGLSGDHQFYNAALAVSLCRCWLQRTGNWGEKYQNDSNLPDEFMRGLSTVHFPGRAQIVYASAPNSHCSEIVSKNCGELIFYLDGAHSPESMEACAKWFSNAVEIPSNLPFEVENADESSENSHILHKGNTLGQFEKSFKRILLFNCLDVRNPHILLPRLVNTCASSGIHFSRALFVPNMSKYSKVISGASVISSDLHGIDLSWQFNLQRIWEKITHGKEITAPVEKDFKIDSKEIVPPPEFLNDNSHNCFARSAVIPSLPLAIKWLQDCVKQHPSTRLQVLVTGSLHLVGDVLKLLKR
;
A
#
# COMPACT_ATOMS: atom_id res chain seq x y z
N MET A 1 -72.46 -17.10 16.18
CA MET A 1 -73.68 -17.38 15.41
C MET A 1 -73.23 -17.67 13.98
N VAL A 2 -73.29 -18.95 13.58
CA VAL A 2 -73.37 -19.48 12.18
C VAL A 2 -72.16 -19.13 11.27
N MET A 3 -71.17 -20.04 11.17
CA MET A 3 -70.97 -21.03 10.07
C MET A 3 -70.37 -20.40 8.79
N ALA A 4 -69.52 -21.04 7.99
CA ALA A 4 -68.81 -22.31 8.04
C ALA A 4 -67.81 -22.36 6.85
N THR A 5 -66.70 -23.06 7.05
CA THR A 5 -65.99 -23.97 6.13
C THR A 5 -66.12 -23.80 4.60
N MET A 6 -64.98 -23.86 3.89
CA MET A 6 -64.66 -25.01 3.03
C MET A 6 -63.18 -25.01 2.58
N VAL A 7 -62.65 -26.22 2.57
CA VAL A 7 -61.31 -26.70 2.22
C VAL A 7 -61.24 -26.96 0.71
N SER A 8 -60.13 -26.61 0.05
CA SER A 8 -59.52 -27.42 -1.04
C SER A 8 -58.28 -26.76 -1.70
N GLU A 9 -57.13 -27.42 -1.59
CA GLU A 9 -56.11 -27.49 -2.66
C GLU A 9 -56.58 -28.49 -3.76
N PRO A 10 -55.87 -28.72 -4.88
CA PRO A 10 -55.06 -27.84 -5.75
C PRO A 10 -55.48 -28.00 -7.23
N ALA A 11 -55.22 -27.03 -8.11
CA ALA A 11 -55.25 -27.28 -9.56
C ALA A 11 -54.50 -26.21 -10.37
N CYS A 12 -53.38 -26.61 -10.97
CA CYS A 12 -52.89 -26.05 -12.23
C CYS A 12 -53.57 -26.86 -13.36
N PRO A 13 -53.95 -26.24 -14.49
CA PRO A 13 -53.15 -26.55 -15.69
C PRO A 13 -53.03 -25.41 -16.72
N THR A 14 -51.91 -25.49 -17.40
CA THR A 14 -51.44 -24.81 -18.61
C THR A 14 -52.39 -24.95 -19.81
N ARG A 15 -52.72 -23.82 -20.48
CA ARG A 15 -52.77 -23.59 -21.95
C ARG A 15 -53.80 -22.51 -22.30
N MET A 16 -53.34 -21.38 -22.83
CA MET A 16 -53.71 -20.89 -24.17
C MET A 16 -53.06 -19.53 -24.45
N LEU A 17 -51.96 -19.58 -25.20
CA LEU A 17 -51.52 -18.50 -26.08
C LEU A 17 -52.31 -18.66 -27.38
N HIS A 18 -53.30 -17.80 -27.61
CA HIS A 18 -53.77 -17.30 -28.92
C HIS A 18 -55.02 -16.42 -28.66
N GLU A 19 -55.17 -15.34 -29.42
CA GLU A 19 -56.26 -14.33 -29.38
C GLU A 19 -56.08 -13.14 -28.43
N VAL A 20 -55.21 -12.20 -28.79
CA VAL A 20 -55.64 -10.81 -29.08
C VAL A 20 -54.70 -10.25 -30.16
N ALA A 21 -54.78 -10.82 -31.35
CA ALA A 21 -54.38 -10.15 -32.59
C ALA A 21 -55.63 -10.08 -33.46
N SER A 22 -55.89 -8.90 -34.03
CA SER A 22 -56.88 -8.59 -35.07
C SER A 22 -58.35 -8.31 -34.67
N SER A 23 -58.63 -7.06 -34.32
CA SER A 23 -59.56 -6.18 -35.06
C SER A 23 -59.36 -4.78 -34.46
N PHE A 24 -58.89 -3.78 -35.19
CA PHE A 24 -59.63 -3.09 -36.22
C PHE A 24 -58.73 -2.71 -37.40
N SER A 25 -59.05 -3.28 -38.55
CA SER A 25 -58.59 -2.83 -39.84
C SER A 25 -59.50 -1.74 -40.39
N SER A 26 -58.88 -0.89 -41.22
CA SER A 26 -59.44 -0.33 -42.46
C SER A 26 -60.55 0.71 -42.36
N LYS A 27 -60.17 1.98 -42.54
CA LYS A 27 -60.23 2.68 -43.84
C LYS A 27 -59.87 4.13 -43.56
N TRP A 28 -58.89 4.68 -44.28
CA TRP A 28 -58.98 5.96 -44.99
C TRP A 28 -57.72 6.06 -45.86
N HIS A 29 -57.88 5.63 -47.10
CA HIS A 29 -57.02 5.97 -48.22
C HIS A 29 -57.18 7.46 -48.53
N SER A 30 -56.08 8.20 -48.70
CA SER A 30 -55.79 8.97 -49.93
C SER A 30 -54.54 9.84 -49.77
N SER A 31 -53.46 9.38 -50.40
CA SER A 31 -52.51 10.15 -51.23
C SER A 31 -52.62 11.68 -51.23
N LEU A 32 -51.57 12.38 -50.76
CA LEU A 32 -50.71 13.26 -51.59
C LEU A 32 -49.62 13.94 -50.75
N GLY A 33 -48.35 13.82 -51.17
CA GLY A 33 -47.27 14.71 -50.75
C GLY A 33 -46.07 14.03 -50.08
N LYS A 34 -45.03 13.78 -50.87
CA LYS A 34 -43.70 13.30 -50.46
C LYS A 34 -43.19 13.96 -49.17
N LYS A 35 -42.89 13.18 -48.12
CA LYS A 35 -41.67 13.25 -47.26
C LYS A 35 -41.77 12.25 -46.08
N LYS A 36 -40.70 11.47 -45.89
CA LYS A 36 -40.45 10.59 -44.73
C LYS A 36 -40.25 11.44 -43.45
N PRO A 37 -40.76 11.05 -42.27
CA PRO A 37 -40.19 11.48 -41.00
C PRO A 37 -39.16 10.44 -40.53
N HIS A 38 -37.92 10.89 -40.32
CA HIS A 38 -36.84 10.11 -39.74
C HIS A 38 -37.07 9.93 -38.23
N VAL A 39 -36.98 8.68 -37.77
CA VAL A 39 -36.84 8.30 -36.36
C VAL A 39 -35.38 8.53 -35.95
N HIS A 40 -35.19 9.33 -34.91
CA HIS A 40 -33.87 9.69 -34.37
C HIS A 40 -33.26 8.53 -33.55
N LEU A 41 -32.25 7.88 -34.13
CA LEU A 41 -31.17 7.21 -33.42
C LEU A 41 -30.17 8.26 -32.93
N LEU A 42 -29.75 8.22 -31.67
CA LEU A 42 -28.62 8.98 -31.15
C LEU A 42 -27.30 8.26 -31.50
N GLN A 43 -26.95 8.26 -32.78
CA GLN A 43 -25.57 8.20 -33.25
C GLN A 43 -25.04 9.64 -33.36
N ARG A 44 -24.02 10.02 -32.59
CA ARG A 44 -23.24 11.24 -32.87
C ARG A 44 -22.14 10.91 -33.87
N SER A 45 -22.50 10.86 -35.15
CA SER A 45 -21.58 11.05 -36.28
C SER A 45 -21.68 12.50 -36.74
N LEU A 46 -20.65 13.31 -36.50
CA LEU A 46 -20.52 14.63 -37.12
C LEU A 46 -19.93 14.44 -38.53
N GLY A 47 -20.80 14.40 -39.54
CA GLY A 47 -20.42 14.63 -40.93
C GLY A 47 -20.40 16.13 -41.22
N ILE A 48 -19.22 16.68 -41.47
CA ILE A 48 -19.04 18.06 -41.94
C ILE A 48 -19.49 18.13 -43.41
N LYS A 49 -20.45 19.01 -43.72
CA LYS A 49 -20.80 19.41 -45.08
C LYS A 49 -19.65 20.21 -45.68
N ALA A 50 -19.16 19.77 -46.84
CA ALA A 50 -18.21 20.51 -47.65
C ALA A 50 -18.88 21.75 -48.28
N CYS A 51 -18.42 22.94 -47.88
CA CYS A 51 -18.49 24.15 -48.70
C CYS A 51 -17.06 24.47 -49.13
N ASN A 52 -16.84 24.53 -50.44
CA ASN A 52 -15.55 24.83 -51.07
C ASN A 52 -15.05 26.23 -50.66
N SER A 53 -13.96 26.30 -49.89
CA SER A 53 -12.95 27.37 -50.02
C SER A 53 -11.63 26.99 -49.31
N SER A 54 -10.54 27.12 -50.06
CA SER A 54 -9.09 27.04 -49.74
C SER A 54 -8.56 25.88 -48.88
N MET A 55 -7.81 24.99 -49.54
CA MET A 55 -7.01 23.92 -48.95
C MET A 55 -5.78 24.46 -48.19
N ALA A 56 -5.79 24.36 -46.85
CA ALA A 56 -4.64 24.14 -45.95
C ALA A 56 -5.12 24.37 -44.50
N ASN A 57 -5.39 23.29 -43.73
CA ASN A 57 -5.46 23.23 -42.24
C ASN A 57 -6.34 22.09 -41.64
N ASN A 58 -6.58 20.97 -42.34
CA ASN A 58 -7.43 19.89 -41.80
C ASN A 58 -6.72 18.92 -40.82
N LYS A 59 -5.39 18.88 -40.72
CA LYS A 59 -4.70 17.85 -39.92
C LYS A 59 -4.69 18.13 -38.41
N ASP A 60 -4.65 19.40 -38.02
CA ASP A 60 -4.59 19.81 -36.61
C ASP A 60 -5.96 19.74 -35.92
N ILE A 61 -7.05 19.89 -36.68
CA ILE A 61 -8.43 19.83 -36.17
C ILE A 61 -8.82 18.38 -35.80
N TYR A 62 -8.43 17.37 -36.59
CA TYR A 62 -8.69 15.96 -36.25
C TYR A 62 -7.89 15.48 -35.02
N ASN A 63 -6.68 15.99 -34.83
CA ASN A 63 -5.86 15.68 -33.64
C ASN A 63 -6.48 16.28 -32.36
N GLN A 64 -6.99 17.52 -32.42
CA GLN A 64 -7.67 18.13 -31.27
C GLN A 64 -8.98 17.41 -30.89
N VAL A 65 -9.82 17.02 -31.87
CA VAL A 65 -11.08 16.31 -31.60
C VAL A 65 -10.85 14.90 -31.04
N GLY A 66 -9.78 14.21 -31.45
CA GLY A 66 -9.36 12.94 -30.86
C GLY A 66 -8.88 13.07 -29.42
N LEU A 67 -8.17 14.17 -29.10
CA LEU A 67 -7.61 14.44 -27.77
C LEU A 67 -8.70 14.66 -26.71
N PHE A 68 -9.77 15.41 -27.03
CA PHE A 68 -10.89 15.60 -26.11
C PHE A 68 -11.64 14.29 -25.80
N SER A 69 -11.75 13.39 -26.79
CA SER A 69 -12.36 12.07 -26.61
C SER A 69 -11.51 11.17 -25.72
N LEU A 70 -10.18 11.19 -25.91
CA LEU A 70 -9.20 10.46 -25.09
C LEU A 70 -9.18 10.99 -23.65
N LYS A 71 -9.10 12.30 -23.48
CA LYS A 71 -9.11 12.97 -22.17
C LYS A 71 -10.33 12.57 -21.35
N ARG A 72 -11.52 12.67 -21.95
CA ARG A 72 -12.75 12.28 -21.26
C ARG A 72 -12.76 10.80 -20.86
N LYS A 73 -12.22 9.90 -21.68
CA LYS A 73 -12.10 8.48 -21.32
C LYS A 73 -11.15 8.25 -20.15
N ILE A 74 -10.04 8.99 -20.10
CA ILE A 74 -9.08 8.94 -18.98
C ILE A 74 -9.77 9.46 -17.71
N GLU A 75 -10.46 10.60 -17.78
CA GLU A 75 -11.21 11.18 -16.65
C GLU A 75 -12.31 10.23 -16.15
N ASP A 76 -13.09 9.64 -17.05
CA ASP A 76 -14.16 8.69 -16.71
C ASP A 76 -13.57 7.44 -16.03
N ALA A 77 -12.44 6.91 -16.52
CA ALA A 77 -11.77 5.75 -15.93
C ALA A 77 -11.15 6.06 -14.56
N VAL A 78 -10.49 7.21 -14.41
CA VAL A 78 -9.92 7.68 -13.13
C VAL A 78 -11.02 7.88 -12.09
N LEU A 79 -12.12 8.54 -12.46
CA LEU A 79 -13.24 8.78 -11.54
C LEU A 79 -13.91 7.48 -11.08
N ARG A 80 -14.12 6.53 -12.01
CA ARG A 80 -14.66 5.20 -11.69
C ARG A 80 -13.73 4.45 -10.74
N ALA A 81 -12.42 4.53 -10.95
CA ALA A 81 -11.45 3.87 -10.10
C ALA A 81 -11.34 4.54 -8.71
N GLU A 82 -11.31 5.87 -8.60
CA GLU A 82 -11.21 6.56 -7.30
C GLU A 82 -12.39 6.24 -6.37
N THR A 83 -13.60 6.24 -6.93
CA THR A 83 -14.84 5.95 -6.19
C THR A 83 -14.90 4.50 -5.69
N PHE A 84 -14.41 3.55 -6.49
CA PHE A 84 -14.51 2.13 -6.17
C PHE A 84 -13.31 1.59 -5.39
N THR A 85 -12.09 1.99 -5.75
CA THR A 85 -10.83 1.40 -5.24
C THR A 85 -10.65 1.63 -3.75
N SER A 86 -11.02 2.81 -3.25
CA SER A 86 -10.86 3.12 -1.81
C SER A 86 -11.72 2.19 -0.95
N THR A 87 -13.01 2.07 -1.30
CA THR A 87 -13.95 1.18 -0.61
C THR A 87 -13.56 -0.29 -0.77
N ALA A 88 -13.15 -0.69 -1.97
CA ALA A 88 -12.69 -2.04 -2.27
C ALA A 88 -11.46 -2.43 -1.45
N LEU A 89 -10.47 -1.54 -1.37
CA LEU A 89 -9.22 -1.78 -0.64
C LEU A 89 -9.49 -1.96 0.86
N GLU A 90 -10.34 -1.14 1.46
CA GLU A 90 -10.72 -1.27 2.88
C GLU A 90 -11.38 -2.62 3.19
N ILE A 91 -12.27 -3.10 2.31
CA ILE A 91 -12.96 -4.38 2.48
C ILE A 91 -11.98 -5.56 2.37
N GLU A 92 -11.09 -5.53 1.39
CA GLU A 92 -10.11 -6.62 1.19
C GLU A 92 -9.02 -6.61 2.26
N GLU A 93 -8.56 -5.45 2.72
CA GLU A 93 -7.61 -5.36 3.82
C GLU A 93 -8.21 -5.87 5.13
N ALA A 94 -9.49 -5.58 5.40
CA ALA A 94 -10.19 -6.16 6.55
C ALA A 94 -10.30 -7.69 6.45
N THR A 95 -10.53 -8.22 5.24
CA THR A 95 -10.60 -9.67 4.99
C THR A 95 -9.24 -10.34 5.19
N ARG A 96 -8.16 -9.72 4.70
CA ARG A 96 -6.78 -10.17 4.90
C ARG A 96 -6.42 -10.20 6.39
N ILE A 97 -6.73 -9.14 7.13
CA ILE A 97 -6.48 -9.07 8.59
C ILE A 97 -7.22 -10.20 9.31
N LYS A 98 -8.48 -10.47 8.97
CA LYS A 98 -9.25 -11.57 9.57
C LYS A 98 -8.62 -12.94 9.31
N GLN A 99 -8.06 -13.16 8.11
CA GLN A 99 -7.34 -14.41 7.80
C GLN A 99 -5.99 -14.50 8.53
N GLU A 100 -5.27 -13.38 8.69
CA GLU A 100 -4.05 -13.33 9.51
C GLU A 100 -4.34 -13.63 10.99
N GLU A 101 -5.46 -13.17 11.52
CA GLU A 101 -5.94 -13.53 12.86
C GLU A 101 -6.21 -15.03 12.96
N MET A 102 -6.88 -15.63 11.98
CA MET A 102 -7.11 -17.09 11.94
C MET A 102 -5.80 -17.89 11.92
N VAL A 103 -4.76 -17.42 11.22
CA VAL A 103 -3.43 -18.07 11.22
C VAL A 103 -2.72 -17.94 12.56
N ARG A 104 -3.00 -16.88 13.34
CA ARG A 104 -2.41 -16.68 14.68
C ARG A 104 -3.07 -17.53 15.74
N ASP A 105 -4.38 -17.74 15.64
CA ASP A 105 -5.17 -18.47 16.64
C ASP A 105 -5.22 -19.98 16.40
N PHE A 106 -4.95 -20.44 15.18
CA PHE A 106 -5.00 -21.85 14.80
C PHE A 106 -3.60 -22.49 14.78
N ASP A 107 -3.41 -23.61 15.49
CA ASP A 107 -2.19 -24.41 15.38
C ASP A 107 -2.19 -25.17 14.06
N MET A 108 -1.35 -24.72 13.13
CA MET A 108 -1.26 -25.18 11.74
C MET A 108 -0.87 -26.66 11.59
N TRP A 109 -0.52 -27.33 12.68
CA TRP A 109 -0.14 -28.75 12.69
C TRP A 109 -1.30 -29.68 13.08
N ASP A 110 -2.42 -29.16 13.57
CA ASP A 110 -3.57 -29.97 14.01
C ASP A 110 -4.38 -30.55 12.83
N ASP A 111 -4.53 -29.78 11.76
CA ASP A 111 -5.26 -30.18 10.55
C ASP A 111 -4.56 -29.65 9.29
N PRO A 112 -3.74 -30.47 8.61
CA PRO A 112 -2.97 -30.01 7.45
C PRO A 112 -3.86 -29.63 6.27
N ALA A 113 -5.07 -30.18 6.15
CA ALA A 113 -6.01 -29.83 5.09
C ALA A 113 -6.60 -28.43 5.31
N LYS A 114 -7.07 -28.14 6.54
CA LYS A 114 -7.55 -26.79 6.89
C LYS A 114 -6.43 -25.75 6.86
N SER A 115 -5.22 -26.13 7.25
CA SER A 115 -4.05 -25.25 7.21
C SER A 115 -3.68 -24.82 5.80
N SER A 116 -3.71 -25.77 4.85
CA SER A 116 -3.52 -25.47 3.42
C SER A 116 -4.59 -24.50 2.90
N ASP A 117 -5.87 -24.74 3.22
CA ASP A 117 -6.98 -23.87 2.81
C ASP A 117 -6.86 -22.44 3.38
N ILE A 118 -6.50 -22.28 4.66
CA ILE A 118 -6.30 -20.96 5.29
C ILE A 118 -5.14 -20.21 4.63
N LEU A 119 -4.01 -20.88 4.36
CA LEU A 119 -2.85 -20.25 3.71
C LEU A 119 -3.15 -19.84 2.27
N VAL A 120 -3.86 -20.67 1.51
CA VAL A 120 -4.29 -20.34 0.14
C VAL A 120 -5.21 -19.13 0.15
N LYS A 121 -6.19 -19.08 1.07
CA LYS A 121 -7.08 -17.92 1.25
C LYS A 121 -6.32 -16.65 1.59
N LEU A 122 -5.35 -16.71 2.50
CA LEU A 122 -4.49 -15.58 2.85
C LEU A 122 -3.66 -15.09 1.66
N ALA A 123 -3.03 -16.01 0.92
CA ALA A 123 -2.26 -15.68 -0.27
C ALA A 123 -3.13 -15.02 -1.36
N ASN A 124 -4.35 -15.50 -1.56
CA ASN A 124 -5.29 -14.94 -2.52
C ASN A 124 -5.76 -13.54 -2.11
N SER A 125 -6.13 -13.33 -0.84
CA SER A 125 -6.51 -12.01 -0.34
C SER A 125 -5.34 -11.01 -0.38
N ALA A 126 -4.11 -11.46 -0.11
CA ALA A 126 -2.92 -10.62 -0.25
C ALA A 126 -2.69 -10.17 -1.70
N LYS A 127 -2.80 -11.09 -2.68
CA LYS A 127 -2.68 -10.76 -4.12
C LYS A 127 -3.70 -9.72 -4.56
N VAL A 128 -4.95 -9.83 -4.09
CA VAL A 128 -6.02 -8.87 -4.42
C VAL A 128 -5.71 -7.49 -3.83
N VAL A 129 -5.26 -7.43 -2.57
CA VAL A 129 -4.83 -6.16 -1.93
C VAL A 129 -3.68 -5.52 -2.70
N ASP A 130 -2.68 -6.30 -3.11
CA ASP A 130 -1.54 -5.80 -3.88
C ASP A 130 -1.97 -5.27 -5.26
N SER A 131 -2.90 -5.96 -5.95
CA SER A 131 -3.46 -5.50 -7.23
C SER A 131 -4.28 -4.21 -7.10
N LEU A 132 -5.03 -4.05 -6.01
CA LEU A 132 -5.78 -2.81 -5.73
C LEU A 132 -4.83 -1.65 -5.37
N LYS A 133 -3.72 -1.92 -4.68
CA LYS A 133 -2.67 -0.93 -4.39
C LYS A 133 -1.96 -0.47 -5.67
N ASP A 134 -1.63 -1.41 -6.56
CA ASP A 134 -1.06 -1.10 -7.88
C ASP A 134 -2.04 -0.29 -8.73
N MET A 135 -3.32 -0.65 -8.74
CA MET A 135 -4.36 0.13 -9.43
C MET A 135 -4.44 1.56 -8.90
N LYS A 136 -4.52 1.76 -7.57
CA LYS A 136 -4.53 3.09 -6.97
C LYS A 136 -3.32 3.92 -7.41
N TYR A 137 -2.18 3.26 -7.53
CA TYR A 137 -0.96 3.89 -8.00
C TYR A 137 -1.02 4.29 -9.49
N LYS A 138 -1.54 3.43 -10.36
CA LYS A 138 -1.79 3.76 -11.79
C LYS A 138 -2.83 4.85 -11.99
N VAL A 139 -3.85 4.92 -11.13
CA VAL A 139 -4.88 5.98 -11.15
C VAL A 139 -4.26 7.35 -10.85
N GLU A 140 -3.44 7.43 -9.79
CA GLU A 140 -2.73 8.67 -9.43
C GLU A 140 -1.71 9.07 -10.51
N GLU A 141 -1.06 8.11 -11.16
CA GLU A 141 -0.24 8.39 -12.35
C GLU A 141 -1.06 8.97 -13.49
N ALA A 142 -2.14 8.30 -13.92
CA ALA A 142 -2.96 8.77 -15.04
C ALA A 142 -3.51 10.17 -14.78
N LYS A 143 -3.87 10.48 -13.53
CA LYS A 143 -4.31 11.81 -13.08
C LYS A 143 -3.20 12.85 -13.16
N LEU A 144 -2.01 12.53 -12.65
CA LEU A 144 -0.86 13.43 -12.68
C LEU A 144 -0.39 13.68 -14.12
N ILE A 145 -0.38 12.66 -14.99
CA ILE A 145 -0.07 12.81 -16.42
C ILE A 145 -1.14 13.68 -17.09
N ASN A 146 -2.42 13.48 -16.81
CA ASN A 146 -3.50 14.32 -17.37
C ASN A 146 -3.35 15.79 -16.94
N GLN A 147 -3.04 16.05 -15.66
CA GLN A 147 -2.79 17.40 -15.14
C GLN A 147 -1.53 18.05 -15.75
N LEU A 148 -0.44 17.30 -15.91
CA LEU A 148 0.78 17.79 -16.55
C LEU A 148 0.56 18.09 -18.04
N ALA A 149 -0.27 17.28 -18.71
CA ALA A 149 -0.62 17.47 -20.11
C ALA A 149 -1.57 18.67 -20.33
N GLU A 150 -2.22 19.19 -19.29
CA GLU A 150 -2.94 20.48 -19.33
C GLU A 150 -2.01 21.68 -19.22
N MET A 151 -0.87 21.52 -18.54
CA MET A 151 0.09 22.60 -18.28
C MET A 151 1.05 22.87 -19.45
N ASN A 152 1.23 21.90 -20.36
CA ASN A 152 2.02 22.03 -21.58
C ASN A 152 1.17 21.66 -22.80
N ALA A 153 0.89 22.63 -23.67
CA ALA A 153 -0.06 22.52 -24.77
C ALA A 153 0.30 21.41 -25.80
N ILE A 154 -0.19 20.20 -25.53
CA ILE A 154 -0.30 19.03 -26.41
C ILE A 154 1.03 18.28 -26.68
N ASP A 155 1.48 17.51 -25.69
CA ASP A 155 2.34 16.35 -25.92
C ASP A 155 1.49 15.07 -26.09
N TYR A 156 1.32 14.64 -27.33
CA TYR A 156 0.55 13.44 -27.68
C TYR A 156 1.14 12.15 -27.07
N GLY A 157 2.45 12.13 -26.78
CA GLY A 157 3.12 10.99 -26.17
C GLY A 157 2.63 10.73 -24.75
N LEU A 158 2.56 11.79 -23.93
CA LEU A 158 2.05 11.73 -22.56
C LEU A 158 0.57 11.35 -22.51
N TYR A 159 -0.26 11.88 -23.40
CA TYR A 159 -1.68 11.49 -23.49
C TYR A 159 -1.86 10.02 -23.86
N LYS A 160 -1.00 9.49 -24.73
CA LYS A 160 -1.02 8.07 -25.09
C LYS A 160 -0.65 7.19 -23.89
N GLN A 161 0.35 7.58 -23.11
CA GLN A 161 0.74 6.88 -21.89
C GLN A 161 -0.37 6.93 -20.83
N ALA A 162 -0.99 8.10 -20.61
CA ALA A 162 -2.14 8.22 -19.71
C ALA A 162 -3.34 7.37 -20.18
N TYR A 163 -3.55 7.27 -21.49
CA TYR A 163 -4.60 6.43 -22.05
C TYR A 163 -4.31 4.94 -21.86
N GLU A 164 -3.07 4.48 -22.12
CA GLU A 164 -2.65 3.10 -21.86
C GLU A 164 -2.79 2.75 -20.36
N ALA A 165 -2.34 3.63 -19.46
CA ALA A 165 -2.54 3.46 -18.02
C ALA A 165 -4.03 3.42 -17.62
N SER A 166 -4.87 4.25 -18.25
CA SER A 166 -6.32 4.24 -18.00
C SER A 166 -7.01 2.96 -18.49
N LEU A 167 -6.52 2.35 -19.57
CA LEU A 167 -7.02 1.07 -20.07
C LEU A 167 -6.65 -0.06 -19.10
N ASP A 168 -5.40 -0.10 -18.64
CA ASP A 168 -4.94 -1.04 -17.62
C ASP A 168 -5.79 -0.94 -16.35
N VAL A 169 -6.06 0.29 -15.88
CA VAL A 169 -6.91 0.53 -14.70
C VAL A 169 -8.31 0.00 -14.93
N SER A 170 -8.91 0.26 -16.09
CA SER A 170 -10.26 -0.24 -16.42
C SER A 170 -10.30 -1.76 -16.45
N ASP A 171 -9.30 -2.41 -17.05
CA ASP A 171 -9.25 -3.87 -17.16
C ASP A 171 -9.12 -4.54 -15.78
N ILE A 172 -8.25 -4.04 -14.91
CA ILE A 172 -8.09 -4.57 -13.54
C ILE A 172 -9.36 -4.32 -12.72
N LEU A 173 -10.00 -3.15 -12.88
CA LEU A 173 -11.22 -2.80 -12.17
C LEU A 173 -12.38 -3.70 -12.59
N ASP A 174 -12.55 -3.92 -13.89
CA ASP A 174 -13.59 -4.81 -14.43
C ASP A 174 -13.36 -6.26 -13.95
N GLN A 175 -12.11 -6.74 -13.89
CA GLN A 175 -11.80 -8.06 -13.33
C GLN A 175 -12.17 -8.17 -11.84
N TYR A 176 -11.82 -7.15 -11.04
CA TYR A 176 -12.14 -7.13 -9.62
C TYR A 176 -13.66 -7.03 -9.38
N GLU A 177 -14.37 -6.16 -10.10
CA GLU A 177 -15.84 -6.08 -10.04
C GLU A 177 -16.49 -7.43 -10.36
N ILE A 178 -16.06 -8.09 -11.44
CA ILE A 178 -16.56 -9.42 -11.80
C ILE A 178 -16.30 -10.44 -10.69
N SER A 179 -15.11 -10.44 -10.09
CA SER A 179 -14.79 -11.34 -8.97
C SER A 179 -15.75 -11.17 -7.77
N LYS A 180 -16.23 -9.95 -7.51
CA LYS A 180 -17.19 -9.67 -6.44
C LYS A 180 -18.63 -10.03 -6.79
N LEU A 181 -18.96 -10.11 -8.07
CA LEU A 181 -20.27 -10.60 -8.53
C LEU A 181 -20.37 -12.12 -8.50
N LEU A 182 -19.25 -12.83 -8.57
CA LEU A 182 -19.15 -14.29 -8.47
C LEU A 182 -19.37 -14.79 -7.03
N LYS A 183 -20.60 -14.70 -6.52
CA LYS A 183 -20.98 -15.15 -5.17
C LYS A 183 -21.64 -16.53 -5.11
N GLY A 184 -21.63 -17.27 -6.22
CA GLY A 184 -22.21 -18.61 -6.26
C GLY A 184 -21.38 -19.63 -5.48
N PRO A 185 -22.01 -20.65 -4.88
CA PRO A 185 -21.35 -21.72 -4.11
C PRO A 185 -20.31 -22.51 -4.92
N PHE A 186 -20.46 -22.56 -6.25
CA PHE A 186 -19.53 -23.27 -7.14
C PHE A 186 -18.69 -22.32 -7.99
N ASP A 187 -18.87 -21.00 -7.87
CA ASP A 187 -18.24 -20.05 -8.78
C ASP A 187 -16.71 -20.08 -8.64
N VAL A 188 -16.18 -20.34 -7.45
CA VAL A 188 -14.73 -20.48 -7.14
C VAL A 188 -14.08 -21.69 -7.83
N ALA A 189 -14.88 -22.72 -8.15
CA ALA A 189 -14.38 -23.99 -8.65
C ALA A 189 -13.75 -23.88 -10.06
N GLY A 190 -12.89 -24.85 -10.39
CA GLY A 190 -12.41 -25.04 -11.77
C GLY A 190 -13.57 -25.39 -12.71
N ALA A 191 -13.33 -25.44 -14.01
CA ALA A 191 -14.38 -25.75 -15.00
C ALA A 191 -14.00 -26.92 -15.91
N CYS A 192 -14.95 -27.82 -16.13
CA CYS A 192 -14.90 -28.86 -17.14
C CYS A 192 -15.92 -28.50 -18.23
N LEU A 193 -15.40 -28.15 -19.41
CA LEU A 193 -16.20 -27.78 -20.57
C LEU A 193 -16.36 -28.98 -21.51
N VAL A 194 -17.59 -29.39 -21.79
CA VAL A 194 -17.90 -30.50 -22.70
C VAL A 194 -18.63 -29.95 -23.92
N ILE A 195 -18.02 -30.10 -25.09
CA ILE A 195 -18.56 -29.65 -26.38
C ILE A 195 -19.04 -30.87 -27.15
N LYS A 196 -20.29 -30.87 -27.64
CA LYS A 196 -20.85 -31.96 -28.45
C LYS A 196 -21.48 -31.41 -29.73
N ALA A 197 -21.07 -31.98 -30.86
CA ALA A 197 -21.65 -31.65 -32.16
C ALA A 197 -23.01 -32.33 -32.35
N SER A 198 -23.88 -31.72 -33.15
CA SER A 198 -25.13 -32.36 -33.56
C SER A 198 -24.82 -33.59 -34.43
N PRO A 199 -25.42 -34.76 -34.17
CA PRO A 199 -25.04 -36.01 -34.80
C PRO A 199 -25.27 -36.06 -36.32
N ASN A 200 -26.22 -35.26 -36.82
CA ASN A 200 -26.74 -35.37 -38.18
C ASN A 200 -26.05 -34.46 -39.22
N ASP A 201 -25.18 -33.54 -38.80
CA ASP A 201 -24.60 -32.52 -39.69
C ASP A 201 -23.07 -32.50 -39.62
N ILE A 202 -22.41 -32.59 -40.78
CA ILE A 202 -20.95 -32.50 -40.91
C ILE A 202 -20.47 -31.08 -40.54
N HIS A 203 -21.25 -30.06 -40.88
CA HIS A 203 -20.90 -28.67 -40.58
C HIS A 203 -21.00 -28.37 -39.08
N SER A 204 -21.91 -29.02 -38.37
CA SER A 204 -21.98 -29.02 -36.91
C SER A 204 -20.72 -29.60 -36.25
N LYS A 205 -20.07 -30.58 -36.88
CA LYS A 205 -18.79 -31.15 -36.39
C LYS A 205 -17.61 -30.21 -36.59
N LEU A 206 -17.57 -29.50 -37.71
CA LEU A 206 -16.60 -28.43 -37.96
C LEU A 206 -16.82 -27.25 -37.02
N TRP A 207 -18.08 -26.90 -36.77
CA TRP A 207 -18.46 -25.84 -35.84
C TRP A 207 -18.03 -26.15 -34.40
N ALA A 208 -18.22 -27.39 -33.93
CA ALA A 208 -17.74 -27.82 -32.62
C ALA A 208 -16.21 -27.68 -32.49
N GLU A 209 -15.44 -27.92 -33.55
CA GLU A 209 -13.98 -27.74 -33.54
C GLU A 209 -13.57 -26.25 -33.50
N GLN A 210 -14.35 -25.37 -34.14
CA GLN A 210 -14.16 -23.92 -34.02
C GLN A 210 -14.45 -23.42 -32.61
N LEU A 211 -15.52 -23.91 -31.96
CA LEU A 211 -15.81 -23.59 -30.56
C LEU A 211 -14.71 -24.08 -29.62
N LEU A 212 -14.21 -25.29 -29.81
CA LEU A 212 -13.06 -25.82 -29.06
C LEU A 212 -11.86 -24.86 -29.16
N SER A 213 -11.54 -24.41 -30.38
CA SER A 213 -10.43 -23.48 -30.62
C SER A 213 -10.67 -22.09 -30.01
N MET A 214 -11.93 -21.62 -30.00
CA MET A 214 -12.32 -20.35 -29.37
C MET A 214 -12.07 -20.38 -27.86
N TYR A 215 -12.52 -21.43 -27.15
CA TYR A 215 -12.34 -21.53 -25.70
C TYR A 215 -10.87 -21.74 -25.28
N LEU A 216 -10.09 -22.49 -26.07
CA LEU A 216 -8.64 -22.61 -25.83
C LEU A 216 -7.91 -21.27 -26.02
N ARG A 217 -8.30 -20.49 -27.04
CA ARG A 217 -7.75 -19.13 -27.26
C ARG A 217 -8.17 -18.16 -26.17
N TRP A 218 -9.41 -18.24 -25.70
CA TRP A 218 -9.88 -17.46 -24.55
C TRP A 218 -9.04 -17.74 -23.31
N ALA A 219 -8.84 -19.02 -22.94
CA ALA A 219 -8.04 -19.38 -21.77
C ALA A 219 -6.60 -18.85 -21.89
N LYS A 220 -5.97 -19.02 -23.05
CA LYS A 220 -4.61 -18.51 -23.31
C LYS A 220 -4.51 -17.00 -23.16
N LYS A 221 -5.53 -16.25 -23.58
CA LYS A 221 -5.59 -14.78 -23.40
C LYS A 221 -5.78 -14.35 -21.95
N GLN A 222 -6.46 -15.17 -21.14
CA GLN A 222 -6.57 -14.95 -19.69
C GLN A 222 -5.29 -15.34 -18.94
N GLY A 223 -4.25 -15.84 -19.63
CA GLY A 223 -2.99 -16.28 -19.01
C GLY A 223 -3.01 -17.72 -18.52
N TYR A 224 -4.07 -18.50 -18.81
CA TYR A 224 -4.24 -19.88 -18.35
C TYR A 224 -4.15 -20.89 -19.50
N GLU A 225 -3.76 -22.12 -19.19
CA GLU A 225 -3.74 -23.22 -20.15
C GLU A 225 -4.95 -24.15 -19.96
N GLY A 226 -5.67 -24.45 -21.05
CA GLY A 226 -6.79 -25.40 -21.03
C GLY A 226 -6.33 -26.79 -21.44
N ARG A 227 -6.46 -27.78 -20.56
CA ARG A 227 -6.06 -29.17 -20.83
C ARG A 227 -7.16 -29.89 -21.61
N ILE A 228 -6.86 -30.36 -22.82
CA ILE A 228 -7.79 -31.21 -23.58
C ILE A 228 -7.69 -32.64 -23.04
N VAL A 229 -8.76 -33.12 -22.42
CA VAL A 229 -8.79 -34.43 -21.74
C VAL A 229 -9.37 -35.51 -22.63
N ASP A 230 -10.35 -35.15 -23.45
CA ASP A 230 -10.99 -36.05 -24.40
C ASP A 230 -11.23 -35.30 -25.71
N LYS A 231 -10.90 -35.93 -26.84
CA LYS A 231 -11.20 -35.41 -28.18
C LYS A 231 -11.60 -36.58 -29.07
N CYS A 232 -12.83 -36.56 -29.55
CA CYS A 232 -13.37 -37.54 -30.48
C CYS A 232 -13.42 -36.91 -31.90
N PRO A 233 -12.38 -37.09 -32.74
CA PRO A 233 -12.33 -36.52 -34.09
C PRO A 233 -13.30 -37.23 -35.05
N PHE A 234 -13.76 -36.51 -36.06
CA PHE A 234 -14.53 -37.07 -37.17
C PHE A 234 -13.64 -37.29 -38.41
N LYS A 235 -13.89 -38.39 -39.15
CA LYS A 235 -13.04 -38.82 -40.28
C LYS A 235 -12.87 -37.77 -41.38
N ASN A 236 -13.83 -36.87 -41.56
CA ASN A 236 -13.82 -35.87 -42.64
C ASN A 236 -13.50 -34.44 -42.12
N GLY A 237 -12.85 -34.31 -40.95
CA GLY A 237 -12.60 -33.03 -40.28
C GLY A 237 -13.70 -32.65 -39.29
N GLY A 238 -13.36 -31.88 -38.25
CA GLY A 238 -14.25 -31.57 -37.14
C GLY A 238 -14.20 -32.60 -36.00
N ILE A 239 -15.01 -32.35 -34.97
CA ILE A 239 -15.12 -33.20 -33.78
C ILE A 239 -16.57 -33.63 -33.52
N ASN A 240 -16.75 -34.85 -33.02
CA ASN A 240 -18.05 -35.30 -32.49
C ASN A 240 -18.25 -34.78 -31.06
N SER A 241 -17.19 -34.86 -30.24
CA SER A 241 -17.17 -34.27 -28.90
C SER A 241 -15.74 -33.96 -28.45
N ALA A 242 -15.60 -33.00 -27.55
CA ALA A 242 -14.35 -32.73 -26.84
C ALA A 242 -14.63 -32.28 -25.40
N THR A 243 -13.69 -32.58 -24.49
CA THR A 243 -13.73 -32.14 -23.10
C THR A 243 -12.45 -31.37 -22.77
N ILE A 244 -12.61 -30.18 -22.22
CA ILE A 244 -11.52 -29.30 -21.77
C ILE A 244 -11.61 -29.16 -20.24
N GLU A 245 -10.51 -29.33 -19.54
CA GLU A 245 -10.37 -29.05 -18.11
C GLU A 245 -9.60 -27.73 -17.92
N PHE A 246 -10.19 -26.81 -17.15
CA PHE A 246 -9.62 -25.54 -16.72
C PHE A 246 -9.31 -25.62 -15.23
N GLU A 247 -8.02 -25.78 -14.90
CA GLU A 247 -7.53 -25.97 -13.54
C GLU A 247 -7.11 -24.63 -12.90
N PHE A 248 -8.00 -23.63 -12.89
CA PHE A 248 -7.77 -22.34 -12.22
C PHE A 248 -9.03 -21.87 -11.48
N GLU A 249 -8.83 -21.01 -10.47
CA GLU A 249 -9.92 -20.45 -9.66
C GLU A 249 -10.89 -19.62 -10.49
N TRP A 250 -12.16 -19.64 -10.12
CA TRP A 250 -13.22 -18.86 -10.79
C TRP A 250 -13.61 -19.32 -12.20
N ALA A 251 -12.94 -20.34 -12.76
CA ALA A 251 -13.18 -20.80 -14.12
C ALA A 251 -14.64 -21.19 -14.36
N TYR A 252 -15.30 -21.84 -13.38
CA TYR A 252 -16.73 -22.16 -13.47
C TYR A 252 -17.60 -20.91 -13.46
N GLY A 253 -17.32 -19.97 -12.56
CA GLY A 253 -18.06 -18.70 -12.48
C GLY A 253 -18.03 -17.92 -13.80
N TYR A 254 -16.87 -17.85 -14.46
CA TYR A 254 -16.74 -17.20 -15.77
C TYR A 254 -17.50 -17.94 -16.87
N LEU A 255 -17.38 -19.27 -16.93
CA LEU A 255 -17.94 -20.05 -18.04
C LEU A 255 -19.38 -20.50 -17.82
N SER A 256 -19.98 -20.31 -16.64
CA SER A 256 -21.33 -20.83 -16.34
C SER A 256 -22.39 -20.35 -17.33
N GLY A 257 -22.22 -19.14 -17.87
CA GLY A 257 -23.13 -18.57 -18.87
C GLY A 257 -23.11 -19.25 -20.23
N GLU A 258 -22.02 -19.96 -20.54
CA GLU A 258 -21.78 -20.65 -21.82
C GLU A 258 -22.56 -21.96 -21.96
N LYS A 259 -23.22 -22.43 -20.90
CA LYS A 259 -24.01 -23.66 -20.95
C LYS A 259 -25.20 -23.50 -21.91
N GLY A 260 -25.29 -24.34 -22.94
CA GLY A 260 -26.43 -24.43 -23.87
C GLY A 260 -26.02 -24.65 -25.33
N ALA A 261 -26.95 -24.37 -26.25
CA ALA A 261 -26.76 -24.53 -27.68
C ALA A 261 -26.16 -23.27 -28.33
N HIS A 262 -25.12 -23.46 -29.14
CA HIS A 262 -24.45 -22.45 -29.95
C HIS A 262 -24.72 -22.74 -31.43
N HIS A 263 -25.38 -21.81 -32.11
CA HIS A 263 -25.78 -21.96 -33.51
C HIS A 263 -24.94 -21.07 -34.43
N LEU A 264 -24.34 -21.66 -35.45
CA LEU A 264 -23.69 -20.96 -36.56
C LEU A 264 -24.68 -20.86 -37.73
N ILE A 265 -25.09 -19.64 -38.06
CA ILE A 265 -25.99 -19.33 -39.18
C ILE A 265 -25.14 -18.87 -40.36
N ARG A 266 -25.20 -19.61 -41.47
CA ARG A 266 -24.46 -19.34 -42.70
C ARG A 266 -25.39 -19.37 -43.92
N GLY A 267 -24.97 -18.73 -45.01
CA GLY A 267 -25.66 -18.89 -46.29
C GLY A 267 -25.46 -20.31 -46.82
N SER A 268 -26.53 -20.95 -47.31
CA SER A 268 -26.42 -22.24 -48.00
C SER A 268 -25.54 -22.12 -49.24
N SER A 269 -24.75 -23.16 -49.55
CA SER A 269 -23.98 -23.24 -50.79
C SER A 269 -24.82 -23.62 -52.00
N ASN A 270 -26.04 -24.14 -51.80
CA ASN A 270 -26.82 -24.79 -52.87
C ASN A 270 -28.06 -24.00 -53.33
N GLU A 271 -28.57 -23.01 -52.60
CA GLU A 271 -29.63 -22.08 -53.06
C GLU A 271 -29.51 -20.70 -52.39
N SER A 272 -29.75 -19.61 -53.15
CA SER A 272 -29.39 -18.22 -52.82
C SER A 272 -30.23 -17.52 -51.75
N SER A 273 -31.04 -18.23 -50.95
CA SER A 273 -31.90 -17.63 -49.93
C SER A 273 -32.19 -18.48 -48.69
N GLN A 274 -31.72 -19.73 -48.60
CA GLN A 274 -31.89 -20.54 -47.39
C GLN A 274 -30.68 -20.40 -46.47
N LEU A 275 -30.93 -20.03 -45.21
CA LEU A 275 -29.93 -19.98 -44.15
C LEU A 275 -29.79 -21.38 -43.55
N GLU A 276 -28.57 -21.91 -43.53
CA GLU A 276 -28.25 -23.16 -42.86
C GLU A 276 -27.75 -22.86 -41.44
N ALA A 277 -28.27 -23.60 -40.45
CA ALA A 277 -27.87 -23.49 -39.06
C ALA A 277 -27.14 -24.76 -38.62
N SER A 278 -25.84 -24.65 -38.34
CA SER A 278 -25.05 -25.70 -37.70
C SER A 278 -25.08 -25.50 -36.19
N SER A 279 -25.25 -26.58 -35.41
CA SER A 279 -25.43 -26.50 -33.96
C SER A 279 -24.47 -27.38 -33.19
N ALA A 280 -23.96 -26.84 -32.09
CA ALA A 280 -23.15 -27.55 -31.12
C ALA A 280 -23.62 -27.18 -29.71
N THR A 281 -23.61 -28.14 -28.79
CA THR A 281 -23.92 -27.91 -27.38
C THR A 281 -22.65 -27.78 -26.56
N VAL A 282 -22.68 -26.88 -25.61
CA VAL A 282 -21.64 -26.63 -24.62
C VAL A 282 -22.25 -26.89 -23.26
N ASP A 283 -21.61 -27.77 -22.49
CA ASP A 283 -21.98 -28.08 -21.11
C ASP A 283 -20.82 -27.71 -20.19
N VAL A 284 -21.13 -27.08 -19.07
CA VAL A 284 -20.13 -26.50 -18.15
C VAL A 284 -20.34 -27.12 -16.78
N ILE A 285 -19.35 -27.83 -16.28
CA ILE A 285 -19.42 -28.60 -15.03
C ILE A 285 -18.33 -28.08 -14.08
N PRO A 286 -18.63 -27.79 -12.80
CA PRO A 286 -17.59 -27.36 -11.87
C PRO A 286 -16.64 -28.51 -11.54
N MET A 287 -15.36 -28.20 -11.38
CA MET A 287 -14.32 -29.13 -10.94
C MET A 287 -13.87 -28.78 -9.53
N PHE A 288 -14.06 -29.73 -8.61
CA PHE A 288 -13.63 -29.60 -7.23
C PHE A 288 -12.22 -30.19 -7.07
N PHE A 289 -11.28 -29.41 -6.51
CA PHE A 289 -9.87 -29.80 -6.35
C PHE A 289 -9.60 -30.67 -5.11
N GLU A 290 -10.52 -30.66 -4.13
CA GLU A 290 -10.44 -31.45 -2.89
C GLU A 290 -11.78 -32.14 -2.58
N ASN A 291 -11.75 -33.11 -1.66
CA ASN A 291 -12.87 -33.96 -1.21
C ASN A 291 -14.00 -33.20 -0.48
N ALA A 292 -14.40 -32.01 -0.94
CA ALA A 292 -15.29 -31.09 -0.26
C ALA A 292 -16.79 -31.40 -0.43
N CYS A 293 -17.16 -32.57 -0.95
CA CYS A 293 -18.58 -32.95 -1.09
C CYS A 293 -18.80 -34.38 -0.60
N ASP A 294 -19.07 -34.49 0.71
CA ASP A 294 -19.53 -35.69 1.43
C ASP A 294 -20.99 -36.04 1.07
N HIS A 295 -21.35 -36.02 -0.21
CA HIS A 295 -22.59 -36.60 -0.69
C HIS A 295 -22.30 -37.99 -1.26
N GLU A 296 -22.69 -39.01 -0.51
CA GLU A 296 -22.65 -40.41 -0.93
C GLU A 296 -23.72 -40.66 -2.00
N ILE A 297 -23.28 -41.07 -3.18
CA ILE A 297 -24.17 -41.60 -4.22
C ILE A 297 -24.19 -43.12 -4.02
N ASP A 298 -25.39 -43.70 -3.96
CA ASP A 298 -25.52 -45.14 -3.81
C ASP A 298 -24.92 -45.85 -5.03
N SER A 299 -24.15 -46.90 -4.77
CA SER A 299 -23.52 -47.69 -5.83
C SER A 299 -24.53 -48.43 -6.71
N GLU A 300 -25.74 -48.69 -6.18
CA GLU A 300 -26.83 -49.35 -6.92
C GLU A 300 -27.46 -48.42 -7.98
N ASP A 301 -27.37 -47.11 -7.81
CA ASP A 301 -27.91 -46.10 -8.73
C ASP A 301 -26.99 -45.81 -9.94
N LEU A 302 -25.83 -46.47 -10.02
CA LEU A 302 -24.77 -46.18 -11.00
C LEU A 302 -24.54 -47.33 -11.98
N VAL A 303 -24.65 -47.03 -13.27
CA VAL A 303 -24.24 -47.95 -14.35
C VAL A 303 -22.92 -47.49 -14.96
N ILE A 304 -21.91 -48.35 -14.89
CA ILE A 304 -20.57 -48.09 -15.45
C ILE A 304 -20.41 -48.91 -16.74
N SER A 305 -20.22 -48.22 -17.85
CA SER A 305 -20.01 -48.82 -19.18
C SER A 305 -18.72 -48.31 -19.82
N SER A 306 -18.20 -49.05 -20.81
CA SER A 306 -17.09 -48.58 -21.65
C SER A 306 -17.66 -47.96 -22.93
N PRO A 307 -17.31 -46.69 -23.27
CA PRO A 307 -17.89 -46.02 -24.43
C PRO A 307 -17.45 -46.68 -25.74
N SER A 308 -18.37 -46.80 -26.70
CA SER A 308 -18.10 -47.29 -28.05
C SER A 308 -17.41 -46.21 -28.91
N ILE A 309 -16.14 -45.93 -28.64
CA ILE A 309 -15.36 -44.96 -29.41
C ILE A 309 -14.93 -45.62 -30.74
N GLN A 310 -15.37 -45.06 -31.88
CA GLN A 310 -14.81 -45.40 -33.20
C GLN A 310 -13.53 -44.59 -33.45
N GLY A 311 -12.36 -45.17 -33.14
CA GLY A 311 -11.04 -44.57 -33.36
C GLY A 311 -9.88 -45.55 -33.07
N GLU A 312 -8.73 -45.33 -33.71
CA GLU A 312 -7.66 -46.32 -33.97
C GLU A 312 -6.88 -46.83 -32.74
N ASN A 313 -6.99 -46.21 -31.56
CA ASN A 313 -6.23 -46.63 -30.38
C ASN A 313 -6.98 -47.65 -29.51
N LYS A 314 -6.72 -48.96 -29.72
CA LYS A 314 -7.24 -50.06 -28.85
C LYS A 314 -6.97 -49.80 -27.35
N ARG A 315 -5.79 -49.28 -26.99
CA ARG A 315 -5.42 -49.00 -25.59
C ARG A 315 -6.32 -47.95 -24.91
N GLN A 316 -6.87 -46.99 -25.65
CA GLN A 316 -7.69 -45.93 -25.06
C GLN A 316 -9.14 -46.37 -24.82
N ARG A 317 -9.61 -47.38 -25.57
CA ARG A 317 -10.94 -48.01 -25.36
C ARG A 317 -11.02 -48.77 -24.05
N ASP A 318 -9.97 -49.51 -23.68
CA ASP A 318 -9.96 -50.31 -22.44
C ASP A 318 -9.85 -49.44 -21.17
N LEU A 319 -9.35 -48.21 -21.31
CA LEU A 319 -9.14 -47.26 -20.21
C LEU A 319 -10.31 -46.29 -20.01
N SER A 320 -11.16 -46.08 -21.02
CA SER A 320 -12.25 -45.11 -20.98
C SER A 320 -13.45 -45.61 -20.17
N VAL A 321 -14.07 -44.71 -19.39
CA VAL A 321 -15.19 -45.03 -18.52
C VAL A 321 -16.33 -44.05 -18.77
N CYS A 322 -17.55 -44.58 -18.92
CA CYS A 322 -18.80 -43.84 -18.95
C CYS A 322 -19.63 -44.24 -17.74
N ILE A 323 -20.13 -43.27 -16.98
CA ILE A 323 -20.97 -43.51 -15.80
C ILE A 323 -22.31 -42.82 -16.02
N GLN A 324 -23.38 -43.57 -15.80
CA GLN A 324 -24.75 -43.08 -15.86
C GLN A 324 -25.43 -43.24 -14.51
N HIS A 325 -26.09 -42.17 -14.05
CA HIS A 325 -26.96 -42.21 -12.88
C HIS A 325 -28.38 -42.59 -13.31
N LEU A 326 -28.90 -43.72 -12.81
CA LEU A 326 -30.19 -44.29 -13.23
C LEU A 326 -31.39 -43.38 -12.92
N PRO A 327 -31.53 -42.81 -11.71
CA PRO A 327 -32.69 -41.97 -11.37
C PRO A 327 -32.82 -40.72 -12.24
N THR A 328 -31.71 -40.05 -12.54
CA THR A 328 -31.72 -38.79 -13.30
C THR A 328 -31.44 -38.97 -14.79
N GLY A 329 -30.91 -40.11 -15.22
CA GLY A 329 -30.52 -40.38 -16.61
C GLY A 329 -29.28 -39.61 -17.08
N ILE A 330 -28.59 -38.88 -16.20
CA ILE A 330 -27.39 -38.10 -16.54
C ILE A 330 -26.21 -39.05 -16.75
N SER A 331 -25.48 -38.85 -17.85
CA SER A 331 -24.25 -39.61 -18.18
C SER A 331 -23.05 -38.70 -18.34
N VAL A 332 -21.88 -39.19 -17.90
CA VAL A 332 -20.59 -38.50 -17.99
C VAL A 332 -19.50 -39.49 -18.41
N GLN A 333 -18.59 -39.03 -19.29
CA GLN A 333 -17.46 -39.83 -19.80
C GLN A 333 -16.11 -39.28 -19.34
N SER A 334 -15.10 -40.15 -19.20
CA SER A 334 -13.70 -39.79 -18.95
C SER A 334 -12.73 -40.78 -19.61
N SER A 335 -11.76 -40.26 -20.36
CA SER A 335 -10.81 -41.03 -21.20
C SER A 335 -9.36 -40.52 -21.15
N GLY A 336 -9.08 -39.47 -20.36
CA GLY A 336 -7.81 -38.73 -20.46
C GLY A 336 -6.69 -39.19 -19.52
N GLU A 337 -6.96 -40.07 -18.55
CA GLU A 337 -5.96 -40.59 -17.63
C GLU A 337 -5.40 -41.96 -18.06
N ARG A 338 -4.18 -42.24 -17.60
CA ARG A 338 -3.43 -43.48 -17.94
C ARG A 338 -4.01 -44.76 -17.33
N SER A 339 -4.95 -44.65 -16.37
CA SER A 339 -5.56 -45.79 -15.70
C SER A 339 -7.09 -45.73 -15.70
N ARG A 340 -7.72 -46.90 -15.86
CA ARG A 340 -9.19 -47.04 -15.81
C ARG A 340 -9.76 -46.58 -14.46
N PHE A 341 -9.03 -46.83 -13.37
CA PHE A 341 -9.41 -46.40 -12.03
C PHE A 341 -9.42 -44.87 -11.89
N ALA A 342 -8.37 -44.17 -12.36
CA ALA A 342 -8.33 -42.71 -12.34
C ALA A 342 -9.43 -42.10 -13.23
N ASN A 343 -9.69 -42.68 -14.41
CA ASN A 343 -10.80 -42.26 -15.26
C ASN A 343 -12.17 -42.47 -14.59
N LYS A 344 -12.37 -43.59 -13.88
CA LYS A 344 -13.58 -43.83 -13.07
C LYS A 344 -13.74 -42.77 -11.98
N MET A 345 -12.67 -42.45 -11.24
CA MET A 345 -12.72 -41.44 -10.17
C MET A 345 -13.06 -40.05 -10.72
N LYS A 346 -12.41 -39.63 -11.81
CA LYS A 346 -12.72 -38.35 -12.48
C LYS A 346 -14.16 -38.31 -13.02
N ALA A 347 -14.64 -39.39 -13.63
CA ALA A 347 -16.01 -39.48 -14.13
C ALA A 347 -17.03 -39.40 -12.98
N LEU A 348 -16.76 -40.04 -11.83
CA LEU A 348 -17.61 -39.93 -10.63
C LEU A 348 -17.63 -38.50 -10.09
N ASN A 349 -16.49 -37.82 -10.02
CA ASN A 349 -16.42 -36.43 -9.54
C ASN A 349 -17.20 -35.47 -10.46
N ARG A 350 -17.06 -35.62 -11.78
CA ARG A 350 -17.84 -34.84 -12.75
C ARG A 350 -19.34 -35.15 -12.68
N LEU A 351 -19.71 -36.42 -12.45
CA LEU A 351 -21.12 -36.82 -12.28
C LEU A 351 -21.71 -36.19 -11.02
N LYS A 352 -21.00 -36.27 -9.88
CA LYS A 352 -21.38 -35.60 -8.63
C LYS A 352 -21.57 -34.10 -8.84
N ALA A 353 -20.59 -33.44 -9.44
CA ALA A 353 -20.66 -32.01 -9.74
C ALA A 353 -21.87 -31.65 -10.60
N LYS A 354 -22.15 -32.44 -11.65
CA LYS A 354 -23.29 -32.23 -12.53
C LYS A 354 -24.62 -32.42 -11.80
N LEU A 355 -24.75 -33.44 -10.95
CA LEU A 355 -25.95 -33.68 -10.13
C LEU A 355 -26.21 -32.55 -9.14
N LEU A 356 -25.16 -32.00 -8.51
CA LEU A 356 -25.27 -30.86 -7.60
C LEU A 356 -25.75 -29.59 -8.31
N VAL A 357 -25.21 -29.31 -9.51
CA VAL A 357 -25.67 -28.20 -10.34
C VAL A 357 -27.13 -28.40 -10.74
N THR A 358 -27.51 -29.59 -11.19
CA THR A 358 -28.90 -29.90 -11.59
C THR A 358 -29.88 -29.84 -10.41
N ALA A 359 -29.51 -30.33 -9.22
CA ALA A 359 -30.33 -30.21 -8.02
C ALA A 359 -30.65 -28.74 -7.72
N ARG A 360 -29.65 -27.86 -7.89
CA ARG A 360 -29.79 -26.43 -7.63
C ARG A 360 -30.59 -25.70 -8.70
N GLU A 361 -30.44 -26.07 -9.98
CA GLU A 361 -31.27 -25.56 -11.08
C GLU A 361 -32.76 -25.89 -10.89
N GLN A 362 -33.05 -27.01 -10.20
CA GLN A 362 -34.42 -27.40 -9.83
C GLN A 362 -34.85 -26.86 -8.44
N GLU A 363 -34.01 -26.08 -7.75
CA GLU A 363 -34.23 -25.59 -6.38
C GLU A 363 -34.48 -26.70 -5.34
N VAL A 364 -33.85 -27.85 -5.53
CA VAL A 364 -34.00 -29.04 -4.70
C VAL A 364 -32.80 -29.21 -3.76
N ALA A 365 -33.06 -29.47 -2.47
CA ALA A 365 -32.03 -29.58 -1.43
C ALA A 365 -31.21 -30.89 -1.48
N SER A 366 -31.71 -31.96 -2.11
CA SER A 366 -31.03 -33.26 -2.16
C SER A 366 -31.04 -33.90 -3.56
N ILE A 367 -29.98 -34.64 -3.89
CA ILE A 367 -29.83 -35.33 -5.20
C ILE A 367 -30.95 -36.35 -5.45
N LYS A 368 -31.49 -36.96 -4.39
CA LYS A 368 -32.54 -38.00 -4.47
C LYS A 368 -33.90 -37.47 -4.94
N SER A 369 -34.13 -36.17 -4.77
CA SER A 369 -35.39 -35.49 -5.12
C SER A 369 -35.37 -34.84 -6.52
N ILE A 370 -34.30 -35.04 -7.31
CA ILE A 370 -34.22 -34.55 -8.70
C ILE A 370 -35.28 -35.27 -9.55
N GLN A 371 -36.18 -34.50 -10.16
CA GLN A 371 -37.17 -35.04 -11.08
C GLN A 371 -36.59 -35.12 -12.49
N LYS A 372 -36.60 -36.33 -13.07
CA LYS A 372 -36.06 -36.59 -14.41
C LYS A 372 -36.75 -35.77 -15.50
N ASP A 373 -38.05 -35.54 -15.37
CA ASP A 373 -38.85 -34.84 -16.38
C ASP A 373 -38.56 -33.32 -16.43
N ASN A 374 -38.02 -32.74 -15.35
CA ASN A 374 -37.66 -31.32 -15.26
C ASN A 374 -36.22 -31.05 -15.69
N ILE A 375 -35.46 -32.07 -16.14
CA ILE A 375 -34.10 -31.88 -16.64
C ILE A 375 -34.18 -31.31 -18.05
N VAL A 376 -33.93 -30.01 -18.20
CA VAL A 376 -33.90 -29.34 -19.49
C VAL A 376 -32.76 -29.91 -20.34
N ASN A 377 -33.07 -30.29 -21.58
CA ASN A 377 -32.04 -30.76 -22.51
C ASN A 377 -31.16 -29.57 -22.94
N PRO A 378 -29.81 -29.68 -22.88
CA PRO A 378 -28.91 -28.60 -23.31
C PRO A 378 -29.11 -28.13 -24.77
N TRP A 379 -29.74 -28.96 -25.61
CA TRP A 379 -30.11 -28.63 -26.99
C TRP A 379 -31.30 -27.67 -27.11
N GLN A 380 -32.11 -27.53 -26.07
CA GLN A 380 -33.29 -26.66 -26.05
C GLN A 380 -32.98 -25.25 -25.55
N GLU A 381 -31.87 -25.06 -24.84
CA GLU A 381 -31.44 -23.77 -24.30
C GLU A 381 -30.50 -23.06 -25.28
N GLU A 382 -31.07 -22.25 -26.15
CA GLU A 382 -30.28 -21.45 -27.08
C GLU A 382 -29.51 -20.34 -26.34
N THR A 383 -28.18 -20.40 -26.42
CA THR A 383 -27.30 -19.44 -25.74
C THR A 383 -26.82 -18.36 -26.70
N ARG A 384 -26.27 -18.75 -27.86
CA ARG A 384 -25.67 -17.80 -28.81
C ARG A 384 -25.93 -18.16 -30.27
N ARG A 385 -26.14 -17.12 -31.08
CA ARG A 385 -26.22 -17.17 -32.55
C ARG A 385 -25.02 -16.46 -33.16
N TYR A 386 -24.24 -17.20 -33.93
CA TYR A 386 -23.09 -16.71 -34.69
C TYR A 386 -23.55 -16.56 -36.14
N VAL A 387 -23.79 -15.33 -36.59
CA VAL A 387 -24.31 -15.06 -37.93
C VAL A 387 -23.12 -14.72 -38.83
N PHE A 388 -22.89 -15.53 -39.85
CA PHE A 388 -21.85 -15.30 -40.86
C PHE A 388 -22.40 -14.52 -42.06
N HIS A 389 -23.69 -14.68 -42.37
CA HIS A 389 -24.41 -14.01 -43.46
C HIS A 389 -25.87 -13.80 -43.05
N PRO A 390 -26.53 -12.65 -43.33
CA PRO A 390 -26.13 -11.50 -44.15
C PRO A 390 -25.22 -10.47 -43.45
N TYR A 391 -25.13 -10.53 -42.12
CA TYR A 391 -24.27 -9.65 -41.31
C TYR A 391 -23.34 -10.51 -40.45
N LYS A 392 -22.07 -10.13 -40.33
CA LYS A 392 -21.08 -10.83 -39.51
C LYS A 392 -21.20 -10.41 -38.05
N LEU A 393 -22.13 -11.00 -37.30
CA LEU A 393 -22.37 -10.62 -35.90
C LEU A 393 -22.55 -11.84 -34.99
N VAL A 394 -22.34 -11.64 -33.70
CA VAL A 394 -22.69 -12.63 -32.66
C VAL A 394 -23.78 -12.05 -31.79
N HIS A 395 -24.87 -12.79 -31.62
CA HIS A 395 -26.00 -12.42 -30.79
C HIS A 395 -26.10 -13.38 -29.59
N ASP A 396 -25.99 -12.84 -28.39
CA ASP A 396 -26.24 -13.58 -27.16
C ASP A 396 -27.74 -13.52 -26.83
N VAL A 397 -28.40 -14.67 -26.85
CA VAL A 397 -29.86 -14.77 -26.67
C VAL A 397 -30.24 -14.58 -25.20
N LYS A 398 -29.35 -14.93 -24.26
CA LYS A 398 -29.62 -14.82 -22.82
C LYS A 398 -29.51 -13.37 -22.34
N THR A 399 -28.53 -12.63 -22.84
CA THR A 399 -28.28 -11.24 -22.41
C THR A 399 -28.80 -10.18 -23.38
N GLY A 400 -29.10 -10.55 -24.62
CA GLY A 400 -29.55 -9.64 -25.67
C GLY A 400 -28.43 -8.81 -26.32
N ILE A 401 -27.17 -9.03 -25.94
CA ILE A 401 -26.02 -8.29 -26.48
C ILE A 401 -25.68 -8.76 -27.90
N GLN A 402 -25.33 -7.80 -28.76
CA GLN A 402 -24.87 -8.03 -30.12
C GLN A 402 -23.43 -7.53 -30.30
N MET A 403 -22.55 -8.43 -30.74
CA MET A 403 -21.17 -8.12 -31.08
C MET A 403 -21.03 -7.99 -32.61
N PRO A 404 -20.47 -6.89 -33.13
CA PRO A 404 -20.45 -6.59 -34.56
C PRO A 404 -19.35 -7.31 -35.36
N ASP A 405 -18.44 -8.04 -34.69
CA ASP A 405 -17.37 -8.78 -35.35
C ASP A 405 -17.34 -10.25 -34.89
N LEU A 406 -17.72 -11.14 -35.80
CA LEU A 406 -17.71 -12.59 -35.59
C LEU A 406 -16.29 -13.14 -35.36
N ASN A 407 -15.30 -12.69 -36.13
CA ASN A 407 -13.95 -13.24 -36.06
C ASN A 407 -13.27 -12.85 -34.74
N TYR A 408 -13.52 -11.62 -34.28
CA TYR A 408 -13.06 -11.15 -32.97
C TYR A 408 -13.53 -12.06 -31.83
N VAL A 409 -14.78 -12.52 -31.87
CA VAL A 409 -15.33 -13.46 -30.88
C VAL A 409 -14.71 -14.84 -31.00
N LEU A 410 -14.59 -15.37 -32.22
CA LEU A 410 -13.98 -16.69 -32.47
C LEU A 410 -12.50 -16.75 -32.07
N ASP A 411 -11.80 -15.63 -32.07
CA ASP A 411 -10.43 -15.49 -31.56
C ASP A 411 -10.33 -15.47 -30.02
N GLY A 412 -11.42 -15.76 -29.32
CA GLY A 412 -11.47 -15.93 -27.87
C GLY A 412 -11.79 -14.65 -27.09
N ASN A 413 -12.21 -13.56 -27.75
CA ASN A 413 -12.63 -12.34 -27.06
C ASN A 413 -14.11 -12.40 -26.63
N ILE A 414 -14.43 -13.36 -25.76
CA ILE A 414 -15.79 -13.58 -25.23
C ILE A 414 -16.05 -12.86 -23.89
N GLY A 415 -15.07 -12.09 -23.39
CA GLY A 415 -15.13 -11.44 -22.07
C GLY A 415 -16.36 -10.56 -21.86
N THR A 416 -16.74 -9.75 -22.86
CA THR A 416 -17.95 -8.90 -22.79
C THR A 416 -19.23 -9.72 -22.65
N LEU A 417 -19.31 -10.87 -23.33
CA LEU A 417 -20.48 -11.75 -23.27
C LEU A 417 -20.57 -12.45 -21.91
N ILE A 418 -19.43 -12.88 -21.37
CA ILE A 418 -19.32 -13.46 -20.02
C ILE A 418 -19.72 -12.43 -18.95
N ALA A 419 -19.15 -11.22 -19.01
CA ALA A 419 -19.43 -10.15 -18.04
C ALA A 419 -20.91 -9.77 -18.03
N ALA A 420 -21.54 -9.70 -19.21
CA ALA A 420 -22.97 -9.42 -19.33
C ALA A 420 -23.83 -10.50 -18.67
N HIS A 421 -23.46 -11.78 -18.81
CA HIS A 421 -24.18 -12.87 -18.17
C HIS A 421 -24.06 -12.80 -16.64
N ILE A 422 -22.85 -12.55 -16.13
CA ILE A 422 -22.59 -12.40 -14.68
C ILE A 422 -23.40 -11.23 -14.11
N ASN A 423 -23.43 -10.09 -14.81
CA ASN A 423 -24.22 -8.92 -14.41
C ASN A 423 -25.73 -9.22 -14.41
N SER A 424 -26.24 -9.89 -15.45
CA SER A 424 -27.65 -10.29 -15.52
C SER A 424 -28.04 -11.20 -14.34
N ARG A 425 -27.18 -12.18 -14.01
CA ARG A 425 -27.37 -13.09 -12.87
C ARG A 425 -27.40 -12.33 -11.53
N ALA A 426 -26.54 -11.32 -11.36
CA ALA A 426 -26.51 -10.49 -10.15
C ALA A 426 -27.78 -9.63 -10.00
N ILE A 427 -28.25 -9.00 -11.08
CA ILE A 427 -29.46 -8.16 -11.08
C ILE A 427 -30.71 -8.99 -10.73
N SER A 428 -30.83 -10.21 -11.29
CA SER A 428 -31.94 -11.11 -10.94
C SER A 428 -31.95 -11.47 -9.45
N SER A 429 -30.79 -11.71 -8.84
CA SER A 429 -30.71 -12.00 -7.40
C SER A 429 -31.11 -10.81 -6.52
N GLN A 430 -30.76 -9.58 -6.92
CA GLN A 430 -31.11 -8.37 -6.18
C GLN A 430 -32.59 -8.01 -6.30
N LEU A 431 -33.20 -8.19 -7.48
CA LEU A 431 -34.65 -8.00 -7.65
C LEU A 431 -35.45 -8.96 -6.78
N ILE A 432 -35.03 -10.23 -6.68
CA ILE A 432 -35.69 -11.23 -5.82
C ILE A 432 -35.63 -10.80 -4.35
N CYS A 433 -34.47 -10.33 -3.86
CA CYS A 433 -34.34 -9.79 -2.51
C CYS A 433 -35.22 -8.55 -2.26
N PHE A 434 -35.32 -7.66 -3.25
CA PHE A 434 -36.14 -6.44 -3.16
C PHE A 434 -37.64 -6.75 -3.15
N PHE A 435 -38.09 -7.71 -3.96
CA PHE A 435 -39.47 -8.20 -3.94
C PHE A 435 -39.81 -8.94 -2.64
N HIS A 436 -38.88 -9.74 -2.09
CA HIS A 436 -39.06 -10.38 -0.80
C HIS A 436 -39.16 -9.36 0.34
N PHE A 437 -38.31 -8.32 0.30
CA PHE A 437 -38.37 -7.20 1.25
C PHE A 437 -39.72 -6.46 1.18
N LEU A 438 -40.19 -6.10 -0.02
CA LEU A 438 -41.51 -5.49 -0.21
C LEU A 438 -42.67 -6.39 0.26
N LEU A 439 -42.59 -7.71 0.02
CA LEU A 439 -43.59 -8.66 0.51
C LEU A 439 -43.61 -8.71 2.04
N THR A 440 -42.44 -8.75 2.68
CA THR A 440 -42.34 -8.76 4.15
C THR A 440 -42.82 -7.45 4.77
N VAL A 441 -42.53 -6.30 4.17
CA VAL A 441 -43.04 -4.99 4.61
C VAL A 441 -44.56 -4.90 4.42
N SER A 442 -45.10 -5.45 3.33
CA SER A 442 -46.55 -5.48 3.08
C SER A 442 -47.28 -6.45 4.03
N LEU A 443 -46.66 -7.58 4.38
CA LEU A 443 -47.16 -8.50 5.42
C LEU A 443 -47.15 -7.83 6.81
N LEU A 444 -46.09 -7.08 7.15
CA LEU A 444 -46.01 -6.33 8.41
C LEU A 444 -47.06 -5.22 8.49
N LEU A 445 -47.34 -4.51 7.39
CA LEU A 445 -48.36 -3.46 7.31
C LEU A 445 -49.79 -4.00 7.32
N SER A 446 -50.02 -5.25 6.91
CA SER A 446 -51.35 -5.87 6.93
C SER A 446 -51.72 -6.51 8.29
N VAL A 447 -50.75 -6.71 9.18
CA VAL A 447 -50.96 -7.34 10.51
C VAL A 447 -51.27 -6.31 11.62
N THR A 448 -51.19 -5.00 11.35
CA THR A 448 -51.55 -3.97 12.34
C THR A 448 -52.64 -2.99 11.85
N PRO A 449 -53.93 -3.33 11.96
CA PRO A 449 -55.00 -2.33 11.92
C PRO A 449 -55.72 -2.30 13.28
N SER A 450 -55.11 -1.68 14.29
CA SER A 450 -55.87 -1.08 15.41
C SER A 450 -54.93 -0.24 16.27
N LEU A 451 -55.47 0.88 16.78
CA LEU A 451 -54.86 1.88 17.66
C LEU A 451 -54.27 3.10 16.95
N CYS A 452 -55.16 3.93 16.41
CA CYS A 452 -54.88 5.35 16.22
C CYS A 452 -56.10 6.19 16.62
N SER A 453 -56.26 6.43 17.92
CA SER A 453 -57.05 7.56 18.45
C SER A 453 -56.71 7.76 19.93
N CYS A 454 -55.83 8.72 20.23
CA CYS A 454 -55.98 9.70 21.32
C CYS A 454 -54.74 10.60 21.45
N HIS A 455 -54.98 11.91 21.31
CA HIS A 455 -54.10 13.00 21.73
C HIS A 455 -53.92 13.00 23.25
N THR A 456 -52.68 13.15 23.76
CA THR A 456 -52.21 14.25 24.64
C THR A 456 -50.92 13.89 25.42
N CYS A 457 -49.91 14.76 25.27
CA CYS A 457 -49.00 15.30 26.30
C CYS A 457 -48.09 14.40 27.20
N ILE A 458 -46.79 14.76 27.14
CA ILE A 458 -45.78 14.87 28.23
C ILE A 458 -44.77 13.71 28.42
N ALA A 459 -43.49 14.12 28.41
CA ALA A 459 -42.28 13.54 29.03
C ALA A 459 -41.43 12.50 28.24
N GLY A 460 -40.23 12.98 27.82
CA GLY A 460 -38.95 12.25 27.88
C GLY A 460 -38.57 11.34 26.70
N PRO A 461 -37.46 11.59 25.95
CA PRO A 461 -36.95 10.61 25.02
C PRO A 461 -35.95 9.70 25.74
N ALA A 462 -36.42 8.53 26.17
CA ALA A 462 -35.55 7.41 26.51
C ALA A 462 -36.23 6.10 26.10
N LYS A 463 -35.51 5.32 25.28
CA LYS A 463 -35.79 3.93 24.85
C LYS A 463 -36.86 3.73 23.76
N ALA A 464 -36.49 3.98 22.51
CA ALA A 464 -37.03 3.27 21.33
C ALA A 464 -36.23 3.60 20.05
N TYR A 465 -34.94 3.26 19.99
CA TYR A 465 -34.20 3.19 18.72
C TYR A 465 -33.20 2.03 18.79
N HIS A 466 -33.72 0.81 18.65
CA HIS A 466 -32.94 -0.39 18.37
C HIS A 466 -33.80 -1.37 17.58
N CYS A 467 -34.07 -1.00 16.33
CA CYS A 467 -34.37 -1.86 15.19
C CYS A 467 -34.78 -0.92 14.04
N VAL A 468 -34.28 -1.17 12.83
CA VAL A 468 -34.44 -0.33 11.62
C VAL A 468 -33.40 0.80 11.49
N SER A 469 -32.13 0.45 11.31
CA SER A 469 -31.12 1.39 10.80
C SER A 469 -30.10 0.77 9.83
N GLU A 470 -30.44 -0.31 9.10
CA GLU A 470 -29.51 -0.88 8.10
C GLU A 470 -30.06 -1.01 6.67
N ASN A 471 -31.30 -0.64 6.37
CA ASN A 471 -31.86 -0.80 5.01
C ASN A 471 -32.38 0.49 4.34
N LEU A 472 -32.04 1.68 4.86
CA LEU A 472 -32.44 2.96 4.24
C LEU A 472 -31.34 3.62 3.39
N LEU A 473 -30.14 3.03 3.32
CA LEU A 473 -29.01 3.60 2.56
C LEU A 473 -28.96 3.12 1.09
N TRP A 474 -29.78 2.12 0.71
CA TRP A 474 -29.81 1.58 -0.65
C TRP A 474 -30.82 2.26 -1.60
N LEU A 475 -31.73 3.10 -1.08
CA LEU A 475 -32.73 3.81 -1.88
C LEU A 475 -32.27 5.18 -2.42
N VAL A 476 -31.11 5.69 -1.98
CA VAL A 476 -30.56 6.98 -2.44
C VAL A 476 -29.65 6.81 -3.66
N VAL A 477 -29.23 5.58 -4.00
CA VAL A 477 -28.24 5.31 -5.07
C VAL A 477 -28.87 5.02 -6.44
N LEU A 478 -30.19 4.80 -6.53
CA LEU A 478 -30.87 4.50 -7.82
C LEU A 478 -31.64 5.68 -8.44
N GLY A 479 -31.39 6.90 -7.97
CA GLY A 479 -32.24 8.06 -8.26
C GLY A 479 -31.68 9.18 -9.12
N PHE A 480 -30.61 9.03 -9.93
CA PHE A 480 -30.17 10.14 -10.80
C PHE A 480 -29.43 9.69 -12.08
N ILE A 481 -30.18 9.29 -13.12
CA ILE A 481 -29.88 9.66 -14.52
C ILE A 481 -31.21 9.94 -15.23
N CYS A 482 -31.66 11.20 -15.22
CA CYS A 482 -32.52 11.70 -16.28
C CYS A 482 -32.17 13.17 -16.56
N LYS A 483 -31.57 13.39 -17.72
CA LYS A 483 -31.25 14.70 -18.28
C LYS A 483 -32.54 15.38 -18.74
N THR A 484 -32.81 16.60 -18.30
CA THR A 484 -33.58 17.58 -19.08
C THR A 484 -32.91 18.95 -19.00
N SER A 485 -32.46 19.40 -20.16
CA SER A 485 -32.04 20.76 -20.49
C SER A 485 -33.26 21.67 -20.68
N SER A 486 -33.24 22.89 -20.13
CA SER A 486 -33.39 24.17 -20.86
C SER A 486 -33.94 25.30 -19.97
N GLU A 487 -33.42 26.52 -20.22
CA GLU A 487 -33.96 27.86 -19.94
C GLU A 487 -33.39 28.65 -18.74
N GLU A 488 -32.57 29.67 -19.06
CA GLU A 488 -32.37 30.96 -18.35
C GLU A 488 -33.64 31.86 -18.48
N PRO A 489 -33.70 33.13 -17.98
CA PRO A 489 -32.89 33.88 -16.98
C PRO A 489 -33.76 34.59 -15.89
N LEU A 490 -33.16 35.18 -14.84
CA LEU A 490 -33.38 36.58 -14.35
C LEU A 490 -32.95 36.84 -12.87
N PHE A 491 -32.12 37.88 -12.71
CA PHE A 491 -31.93 38.88 -11.62
C PHE A 491 -31.71 38.52 -10.12
N HIS A 492 -30.50 38.92 -9.68
CA HIS A 492 -30.14 39.72 -8.48
C HIS A 492 -30.71 39.38 -7.09
N MET A 493 -29.82 39.11 -6.12
CA MET A 493 -29.42 40.10 -5.11
C MET A 493 -28.16 39.68 -4.36
N GLU A 494 -27.32 40.68 -4.10
CA GLU A 494 -26.03 40.64 -3.42
C GLU A 494 -26.13 40.11 -1.98
N ASN A 495 -25.06 39.46 -1.50
CA ASN A 495 -24.40 39.89 -0.27
C ASN A 495 -22.97 39.34 -0.19
N ASN A 496 -22.03 40.28 -0.22
CA ASN A 496 -20.59 40.09 -0.06
C ASN A 496 -20.24 39.54 1.32
N VAL A 497 -19.47 38.44 1.36
CA VAL A 497 -18.46 38.23 2.40
C VAL A 497 -17.15 37.90 1.68
N VAL A 498 -16.30 38.92 1.59
CA VAL A 498 -14.91 38.80 1.16
C VAL A 498 -14.17 37.99 2.21
N THR A 499 -13.66 36.81 1.84
CA THR A 499 -12.47 36.24 2.47
C THR A 499 -11.40 36.17 1.39
N ASP A 500 -10.51 37.15 1.45
CA ASP A 500 -9.34 37.29 0.60
C ASP A 500 -8.37 36.15 0.92
N GLY A 501 -8.47 35.04 0.18
CA GLY A 501 -7.47 33.98 0.16
C GLY A 501 -6.35 34.37 -0.79
N GLN A 502 -5.50 35.32 -0.38
CA GLN A 502 -4.29 35.64 -1.12
C GLN A 502 -3.40 34.39 -1.19
N LYS A 503 -3.32 33.77 -2.38
CA LYS A 503 -2.13 33.01 -2.77
C LYS A 503 -0.97 34.00 -2.78
N GLN A 504 -0.13 33.96 -1.76
CA GLN A 504 1.16 34.66 -1.81
C GLN A 504 1.96 34.05 -2.97
N ASN A 505 2.08 34.80 -4.06
CA ASN A 505 3.06 34.52 -5.11
C ASN A 505 4.43 34.81 -4.52
N PHE A 506 5.09 33.78 -3.99
CA PHE A 506 6.48 33.89 -3.56
C PHE A 506 7.39 34.14 -4.78
N PRO A 507 8.50 34.89 -4.63
CA PRO A 507 9.50 35.00 -5.67
C PRO A 507 10.02 33.60 -6.06
N SER A 508 10.30 33.40 -7.35
CA SER A 508 10.68 32.10 -7.94
C SER A 508 11.92 31.44 -7.33
N SER A 509 12.71 32.18 -6.54
CA SER A 509 13.92 31.73 -5.85
C SER A 509 13.78 31.56 -4.32
N SER A 510 12.57 31.68 -3.76
CA SER A 510 12.34 31.57 -2.31
C SER A 510 12.71 30.21 -1.71
N PHE A 511 12.98 30.18 -0.40
CA PHE A 511 13.27 28.93 0.32
C PHE A 511 12.13 27.91 0.24
N GLU A 512 10.89 28.37 0.28
CA GLU A 512 9.71 27.52 0.16
C GLU A 512 9.60 26.90 -1.24
N ALA A 513 9.88 27.67 -2.30
CA ALA A 513 9.96 27.14 -3.66
C ALA A 513 11.05 26.07 -3.80
N ALA A 514 12.22 26.25 -3.15
CA ALA A 514 13.25 25.23 -3.11
C ALA A 514 12.78 23.95 -2.39
N MET A 515 12.06 24.08 -1.26
CA MET A 515 11.52 22.92 -0.54
C MET A 515 10.45 22.16 -1.34
N GLU A 516 9.62 22.87 -2.12
CA GLU A 516 8.66 22.25 -3.03
C GLU A 516 9.37 21.46 -4.14
N LYS A 517 10.39 22.04 -4.77
CA LYS A 517 11.23 21.37 -5.77
C LYS A 517 11.92 20.14 -5.20
N ILE A 518 12.53 20.23 -4.01
CA ILE A 518 13.14 19.08 -3.32
C ILE A 518 12.11 18.00 -3.02
N SER A 519 10.93 18.37 -2.55
CA SER A 519 9.84 17.42 -2.26
C SER A 519 9.38 16.68 -3.52
N SER A 520 9.39 17.34 -4.69
CA SER A 520 9.04 16.70 -5.97
C SER A 520 9.99 15.55 -6.36
N LEU A 521 11.21 15.51 -5.81
CA LEU A 521 12.18 14.44 -6.05
C LEU A 521 11.90 13.17 -5.22
N ILE A 522 10.96 13.22 -4.26
CA ILE A 522 10.59 12.06 -3.42
C ILE A 522 9.60 11.13 -4.14
N THR A 523 8.79 11.66 -5.07
CA THR A 523 7.67 10.97 -5.71
C THR A 523 7.97 10.31 -7.06
N ARG A 524 9.17 10.51 -7.64
CA ARG A 524 9.53 10.00 -8.98
C ARG A 524 10.16 8.60 -9.00
N GLN A 525 10.28 7.91 -7.87
CA GLN A 525 10.71 6.51 -7.85
C GLN A 525 9.52 5.58 -7.57
N ARG A 526 8.88 5.10 -8.65
CA ARG A 526 8.13 3.85 -8.63
C ARG A 526 9.00 2.76 -8.05
N ARG A 527 8.56 2.09 -6.99
CA ARG A 527 9.14 0.80 -6.59
C ARG A 527 8.94 -0.16 -7.76
N GLY A 528 9.95 -0.33 -8.61
CA GLY A 528 9.93 -1.30 -9.72
C GLY A 528 10.33 -0.77 -11.09
N GLU A 529 10.32 0.54 -11.35
CA GLU A 529 10.84 1.05 -12.64
C GLU A 529 12.36 1.21 -12.58
N LYS A 530 13.06 0.45 -13.42
CA LYS A 530 14.50 0.62 -13.61
C LYS A 530 14.71 1.94 -14.37
N PRO A 531 15.56 2.86 -13.89
CA PRO A 531 15.96 4.01 -14.68
C PRO A 531 16.55 3.56 -16.03
N PRO A 532 16.41 4.35 -17.11
CA PRO A 532 16.94 4.01 -18.44
C PRO A 532 18.44 3.69 -18.41
N ILE A 533 19.17 4.30 -17.47
CA ILE A 533 20.55 4.00 -17.11
C ILE A 533 20.53 3.04 -15.90
N ALA A 534 20.96 1.80 -16.10
CA ALA A 534 20.85 0.73 -15.12
C ALA A 534 21.67 0.94 -13.81
N ASN A 535 22.58 1.92 -13.76
CA ASN A 535 23.56 2.08 -12.68
C ASN A 535 23.54 3.48 -12.05
N LYS A 536 23.30 3.55 -10.73
CA LYS A 536 23.28 4.80 -9.94
C LYS A 536 24.58 5.57 -9.98
N LEU A 537 25.73 4.88 -10.06
CA LEU A 537 27.05 5.53 -10.10
C LEU A 537 27.36 6.16 -11.45
N GLU A 538 26.86 5.57 -12.54
CA GLU A 538 26.97 6.15 -13.88
C GLU A 538 26.14 7.43 -13.97
N MET A 539 24.90 7.40 -13.45
CA MET A 539 24.08 8.61 -13.34
C MET A 539 24.78 9.68 -12.50
N MET A 540 25.32 9.32 -11.34
CA MET A 540 26.07 10.25 -10.49
C MET A 540 27.24 10.90 -11.24
N SER A 541 28.02 10.10 -11.98
CA SER A 541 29.14 10.60 -12.78
C SER A 541 28.66 11.60 -13.85
N LEU A 542 27.54 11.32 -14.51
CA LEU A 542 26.98 12.22 -15.53
C LEU A 542 26.51 13.56 -14.93
N TYR A 543 25.88 13.55 -13.75
CA TYR A 543 25.49 14.81 -13.08
C TYR A 543 26.69 15.62 -12.62
N LEU A 544 27.75 14.96 -12.13
CA LEU A 544 29.01 15.64 -11.81
C LEU A 544 29.63 16.28 -13.05
N LYS A 545 29.55 15.61 -14.20
CA LYS A 545 30.01 16.15 -15.48
C LYS A 545 29.23 17.38 -15.91
N ILE A 546 27.90 17.34 -15.82
CA ILE A 546 27.01 18.46 -16.16
C ILE A 546 27.36 19.70 -15.33
N LEU A 547 27.66 19.51 -14.04
CA LEU A 547 28.02 20.59 -13.13
C LEU A 547 29.51 20.97 -13.16
N GLY A 548 30.33 20.29 -13.97
CA GLY A 548 31.77 20.53 -14.07
C GLY A 548 32.55 20.19 -12.80
N LEU A 549 32.09 19.24 -11.98
CA LEU A 549 32.68 18.89 -10.67
C LEU A 549 33.61 17.66 -10.70
N GLU A 550 33.77 16.98 -11.85
CA GLU A 550 34.49 15.69 -11.96
C GLU A 550 35.95 15.77 -11.49
N GLU A 551 36.67 16.84 -11.84
CA GLU A 551 38.08 17.01 -11.47
C GLU A 551 38.23 17.52 -10.03
N ASP A 552 37.33 18.39 -9.59
CA ASP A 552 37.42 19.06 -8.29
C ASP A 552 37.09 18.14 -7.12
N ILE A 553 36.24 17.13 -7.31
CA ILE A 553 35.96 16.14 -6.26
C ILE A 553 37.22 15.37 -5.85
N ASN A 554 38.10 15.06 -6.81
CA ASN A 554 39.35 14.35 -6.51
C ASN A 554 40.35 15.25 -5.75
N ARG A 555 40.13 16.57 -5.70
CA ARG A 555 40.94 17.51 -4.92
C ARG A 555 40.45 17.67 -3.48
N LEU A 556 39.24 17.24 -3.17
CA LEU A 556 38.72 17.25 -1.81
C LEU A 556 39.38 16.13 -0.99
N ASN A 557 39.92 16.47 0.19
CA ASN A 557 40.43 15.46 1.11
C ASN A 557 39.28 14.81 1.87
N ILE A 558 38.72 13.75 1.31
CA ILE A 558 37.48 13.14 1.79
C ILE A 558 37.71 12.07 2.86
N ILE A 559 36.96 12.14 3.96
CA ILE A 559 36.73 11.04 4.91
C ILE A 559 35.38 10.42 4.57
N HIS A 560 35.37 9.14 4.17
CA HIS A 560 34.15 8.46 3.70
C HIS A 560 33.68 7.42 4.72
N VAL A 561 32.49 7.61 5.30
CA VAL A 561 32.03 6.81 6.45
C VAL A 561 30.77 6.02 6.13
N ALA A 562 30.87 4.69 6.17
CA ALA A 562 29.76 3.74 6.07
C ALA A 562 29.41 3.11 7.43
N GLY A 563 28.32 2.36 7.46
CA GLY A 563 27.89 1.55 8.61
C GLY A 563 26.38 1.51 8.83
N THR A 564 25.94 0.77 9.83
CA THR A 564 24.51 0.71 10.21
C THR A 564 24.21 1.76 11.27
N LYS A 565 24.92 1.71 12.40
CA LYS A 565 24.75 2.64 13.53
C LYS A 565 26.07 3.37 13.81
N GLY A 566 25.98 4.66 14.12
CA GLY A 566 27.16 5.48 14.47
C GLY A 566 27.70 6.37 13.35
N LYS A 567 27.34 6.14 12.08
CA LYS A 567 27.81 6.95 10.92
C LYS A 567 27.82 8.46 11.17
N GLY A 568 26.64 9.07 11.34
CA GLY A 568 26.53 10.50 11.62
C GLY A 568 27.30 10.95 12.87
N SER A 569 27.28 10.17 13.96
CA SER A 569 28.04 10.51 15.18
C SER A 569 29.56 10.52 14.92
N THR A 570 30.09 9.51 14.23
CA THR A 570 31.50 9.47 13.81
C THR A 570 31.83 10.63 12.87
N CYS A 571 30.96 10.96 11.92
CA CYS A 571 31.18 12.10 11.03
C CYS A 571 31.29 13.43 11.80
N ILE A 572 30.42 13.66 12.78
CA ILE A 572 30.47 14.88 13.60
C ILE A 572 31.69 14.88 14.54
N PHE A 573 32.08 13.72 15.09
CA PHE A 573 33.35 13.64 15.85
C PHE A 573 34.56 13.97 14.96
N CYS A 574 34.62 13.43 13.73
CA CYS A 574 35.69 13.74 12.79
C CYS A 574 35.75 15.23 12.46
N GLU A 575 34.59 15.83 12.20
CA GLU A 575 34.46 17.27 11.94
C GLU A 575 35.00 18.09 13.10
N ALA A 576 34.52 17.85 14.32
CA ALA A 576 34.90 18.64 15.46
C ALA A 576 36.40 18.52 15.76
N ILE A 577 36.97 17.32 15.65
CA ILE A 577 38.42 17.11 15.81
C ILE A 577 39.19 17.93 14.78
N LEU A 578 38.84 17.83 13.49
CA LEU A 578 39.59 18.52 12.42
C LEU A 578 39.41 20.05 12.49
N ARG A 579 38.23 20.53 12.89
CA ARG A 579 37.99 21.95 13.12
C ARG A 579 38.80 22.48 14.29
N GLU A 580 38.88 21.75 15.40
CA GLU A 580 39.76 22.10 16.53
C GLU A 580 41.25 22.04 16.17
N CYS A 581 41.61 21.24 15.16
CA CYS A 581 42.95 21.25 14.56
C CYS A 581 43.20 22.43 13.61
N GLY A 582 42.20 23.29 13.38
CA GLY A 582 42.31 24.51 12.57
C GLY A 582 41.97 24.34 11.09
N PHE A 583 41.40 23.21 10.69
CA PHE A 583 40.98 22.97 9.30
C PHE A 583 39.56 23.44 9.05
N ARG A 584 39.31 23.90 7.83
CA ARG A 584 37.96 24.20 7.36
C ARG A 584 37.24 22.91 7.01
N THR A 585 36.10 22.65 7.64
CA THR A 585 35.42 21.36 7.53
C THR A 585 34.09 21.47 6.80
N GLY A 586 33.76 20.47 5.99
CA GLY A 586 32.44 20.27 5.41
C GLY A 586 31.90 18.90 5.78
N VAL A 587 30.66 18.82 6.29
CA VAL A 587 30.01 17.55 6.65
C VAL A 587 28.73 17.37 5.89
N PHE A 588 28.59 16.21 5.25
CA PHE A 588 27.35 15.74 4.65
C PHE A 588 26.75 14.60 5.47
N THR A 589 25.55 14.79 6.03
CA THR A 589 24.83 13.79 6.83
C THR A 589 23.42 13.50 6.32
N SER A 590 22.91 12.31 6.64
CA SER A 590 21.55 11.90 6.24
C SER A 590 20.91 10.90 7.20
N PRO A 591 19.61 11.05 7.55
CA PRO A 591 18.69 12.13 7.18
C PRO A 591 18.82 13.41 8.04
N HIS A 592 18.13 14.50 7.67
CA HIS A 592 17.94 15.66 8.57
C HIS A 592 16.89 15.37 9.65
N LEU A 593 16.92 16.16 10.73
CA LEU A 593 16.00 16.08 11.85
C LEU A 593 14.85 17.09 11.72
N ILE A 594 15.14 18.37 11.46
CA ILE A 594 14.11 19.43 11.35
C ILE A 594 14.20 20.15 10.00
N ASP A 595 15.40 20.55 9.60
CA ASP A 595 15.64 21.36 8.41
C ASP A 595 16.62 20.65 7.45
N VAL A 596 16.36 20.69 6.15
CA VAL A 596 17.23 20.05 5.14
C VAL A 596 18.66 20.60 5.14
N ARG A 597 18.85 21.84 5.59
CA ARG A 597 20.17 22.49 5.71
C ARG A 597 21.08 21.79 6.73
N GLU A 598 20.51 21.11 7.73
CA GLU A 598 21.27 20.31 8.72
C GLU A 598 22.12 19.21 8.06
N ARG A 599 21.79 18.83 6.81
CA ARG A 599 22.57 17.87 6.03
C ARG A 599 23.91 18.43 5.56
N PHE A 600 24.08 19.75 5.54
CA PHE A 600 25.26 20.44 5.02
C PHE A 600 25.80 21.37 6.10
N ARG A 601 26.86 20.95 6.78
CA ARG A 601 27.49 21.76 7.82
C ARG A 601 28.86 22.23 7.37
N ILE A 602 29.16 23.51 7.58
CA ILE A 602 30.46 24.13 7.36
C ILE A 602 30.98 24.60 8.71
N ASP A 603 32.16 24.14 9.10
CA ASP A 603 32.80 24.50 10.37
C ASP A 603 31.88 24.28 11.60
N GLY A 604 31.15 23.16 11.59
CA GLY A 604 30.23 22.77 12.66
C GLY A 604 28.88 23.48 12.64
N ILE A 605 28.63 24.40 11.70
CA ILE A 605 27.40 25.19 11.62
C ILE A 605 26.60 24.79 10.36
N ASP A 606 25.28 24.68 10.48
CA ASP A 606 24.41 24.44 9.33
C ASP A 606 24.57 25.54 8.27
N ILE A 607 24.53 25.17 6.99
CA ILE A 607 24.63 26.15 5.90
C ILE A 607 23.54 27.24 6.03
N SER A 608 23.94 28.51 5.90
CA SER A 608 22.99 29.63 5.90
C SER A 608 21.96 29.50 4.78
N GLU A 609 20.75 30.03 4.98
CA GLU A 609 19.69 30.01 3.97
C GLU A 609 20.14 30.58 2.61
N ASP A 610 20.81 31.73 2.63
CA ASP A 610 21.24 32.42 1.41
C ASP A 610 22.21 31.57 0.58
N LYS A 611 23.25 31.04 1.22
CA LYS A 611 24.22 30.14 0.58
C LYS A 611 23.55 28.86 0.09
N PHE A 612 22.65 28.28 0.88
CA PHE A 612 21.91 27.09 0.47
C PHE A 612 21.10 27.35 -0.80
N LEU A 613 20.33 28.45 -0.84
CA LEU A 613 19.52 28.80 -2.00
C LEU A 613 20.37 29.09 -3.22
N GLN A 614 21.49 29.81 -3.04
CA GLN A 614 22.43 30.08 -4.12
C GLN A 614 22.89 28.76 -4.78
N TYR A 615 23.49 27.86 -4.00
CA TYR A 615 24.01 26.59 -4.54
C TYR A 615 22.91 25.66 -5.03
N PHE A 616 21.76 25.66 -4.35
CA PHE A 616 20.60 24.87 -4.74
C PHE A 616 20.12 25.26 -6.14
N TRP A 617 19.88 26.55 -6.40
CA TRP A 617 19.38 27.01 -7.69
C TRP A 617 20.43 26.92 -8.80
N GLU A 618 21.72 27.14 -8.48
CA GLU A 618 22.82 26.87 -9.41
C GLU A 618 22.81 25.41 -9.88
N CYS A 619 22.72 24.45 -8.96
CA CYS A 619 22.65 23.03 -9.28
C CYS A 619 21.35 22.67 -9.99
N TRP A 620 20.21 23.12 -9.46
CA TRP A 620 18.88 22.78 -9.97
C TRP A 620 18.73 23.18 -11.42
N ASN A 621 19.02 24.45 -11.74
CA ASN A 621 18.81 24.98 -13.09
C ASN A 621 19.71 24.29 -14.11
N GLN A 622 21.00 24.08 -13.79
CA GLN A 622 21.92 23.38 -14.70
C GLN A 622 21.49 21.93 -14.96
N LEU A 623 20.99 21.22 -13.95
CA LEU A 623 20.51 19.84 -14.10
C LEU A 623 19.17 19.77 -14.85
N GLU A 624 18.26 20.72 -14.58
CA GLU A 624 16.95 20.81 -15.24
C GLU A 624 17.11 21.12 -16.74
N GLU A 625 18.01 22.05 -17.09
CA GLU A 625 18.35 22.40 -18.49
C GLU A 625 18.97 21.24 -19.29
N ASN A 626 19.66 20.32 -18.60
CA ASN A 626 20.30 19.15 -19.22
C ASN A 626 19.48 17.86 -19.09
N THR A 627 18.21 17.96 -18.67
CA THR A 627 17.28 16.84 -18.62
C THR A 627 16.86 16.43 -20.05
N SER A 628 16.83 15.13 -20.33
CA SER A 628 16.47 14.57 -21.65
C SER A 628 15.67 13.27 -21.51
N GLU A 629 15.21 12.69 -22.62
CA GLU A 629 14.53 11.38 -22.62
C GLU A 629 15.37 10.26 -21.96
N GLN A 630 16.69 10.39 -21.92
CA GLN A 630 17.62 9.40 -21.37
C GLN A 630 18.15 9.74 -19.96
N LEU A 631 18.05 11.00 -19.53
CA LEU A 631 18.54 11.47 -18.24
C LEU A 631 17.49 12.36 -17.58
N SER A 632 16.84 11.83 -16.54
CA SER A 632 15.88 12.57 -15.72
C SER A 632 16.56 13.41 -14.64
N MET A 633 15.80 14.25 -13.96
CA MET A 633 16.25 14.86 -12.70
C MET A 633 16.69 13.78 -11.69
N PRO A 634 17.77 14.03 -10.93
CA PRO A 634 18.29 13.09 -9.95
C PRO A 634 17.29 12.83 -8.80
N PRO A 635 17.16 11.58 -8.32
CA PRO A 635 16.40 11.28 -7.10
C PRO A 635 16.95 12.05 -5.89
N LEU A 636 16.10 12.29 -4.88
CA LEU A 636 16.40 13.18 -3.74
C LEU A 636 17.80 12.99 -3.15
N PHE A 637 18.15 11.76 -2.72
CA PHE A 637 19.44 11.52 -2.06
C PHE A 637 20.62 11.79 -3.00
N LEU A 638 20.48 11.45 -4.29
CA LEU A 638 21.50 11.67 -5.29
C LEU A 638 21.68 13.17 -5.56
N PHE A 639 20.59 13.92 -5.72
CA PHE A 639 20.62 15.38 -5.83
C PHE A 639 21.32 16.04 -4.63
N LEU A 640 20.95 15.66 -3.41
CA LEU A 640 21.55 16.19 -2.19
C LEU A 640 23.04 15.84 -2.08
N THR A 641 23.45 14.67 -2.55
CA THR A 641 24.88 14.28 -2.58
C THR A 641 25.66 15.19 -3.54
N VAL A 642 25.13 15.44 -4.73
CA VAL A 642 25.74 16.35 -5.71
C VAL A 642 25.81 17.78 -5.18
N LEU A 643 24.74 18.25 -4.53
CA LEU A 643 24.70 19.56 -3.90
C LEU A 643 25.75 19.68 -2.79
N ALA A 644 26.00 18.61 -2.01
CA ALA A 644 27.05 18.60 -0.98
C ALA A 644 28.44 18.85 -1.60
N PHE A 645 28.77 18.14 -2.68
CA PHE A 645 30.03 18.34 -3.38
C PHE A 645 30.16 19.76 -3.92
N LYS A 646 29.12 20.29 -4.56
CA LYS A 646 29.10 21.69 -5.03
C LYS A 646 29.37 22.67 -3.90
N ILE A 647 28.69 22.51 -2.76
CA ILE A 647 28.85 23.37 -1.58
C ILE A 647 30.29 23.29 -1.09
N PHE A 648 30.83 22.10 -0.84
CA PHE A 648 32.15 21.93 -0.24
C PHE A 648 33.29 22.40 -1.16
N ILE A 649 33.16 22.22 -2.47
CA ILE A 649 34.12 22.75 -3.45
C ILE A 649 34.04 24.28 -3.51
N SER A 650 32.83 24.83 -3.61
CA SER A 650 32.63 26.29 -3.72
C SER A 650 33.05 27.01 -2.43
N GLU A 651 32.77 26.40 -1.28
CA GLU A 651 33.20 26.85 0.03
C GLU A 651 34.64 26.45 0.33
N LYS A 652 35.40 25.79 -0.55
CA LYS A 652 36.84 25.48 -0.36
C LYS A 652 37.14 24.88 1.02
N VAL A 653 36.42 23.82 1.39
CA VAL A 653 36.72 23.09 2.63
C VAL A 653 38.02 22.32 2.50
N ASP A 654 38.81 22.26 3.56
CA ASP A 654 40.06 21.49 3.61
C ASP A 654 39.77 19.99 3.76
N ALA A 655 38.79 19.65 4.60
CA ALA A 655 38.34 18.30 4.88
C ALA A 655 36.84 18.14 4.62
N ALA A 656 36.47 17.17 3.78
CA ALA A 656 35.08 16.82 3.50
C ALA A 656 34.73 15.48 4.14
N ILE A 657 33.84 15.47 5.12
CA ILE A 657 33.39 14.27 5.83
C ILE A 657 32.03 13.86 5.27
N ILE A 658 31.98 12.71 4.61
CA ILE A 658 30.82 12.26 3.83
C ILE A 658 30.23 11.01 4.48
N GLU A 659 29.02 11.15 5.04
CA GLU A 659 28.20 10.02 5.46
C GLU A 659 27.61 9.31 4.23
N VAL A 660 27.82 7.99 4.19
CA VAL A 660 27.20 7.10 3.19
C VAL A 660 25.71 6.93 3.53
N GLY A 661 24.86 6.82 2.50
CA GLY A 661 23.43 6.57 2.65
C GLY A 661 23.10 5.17 3.19
N LEU A 662 22.23 4.46 2.47
CA LEU A 662 21.75 3.14 2.92
C LEU A 662 22.82 2.06 2.71
N GLY A 663 23.44 2.07 1.53
CA GLY A 663 24.37 1.03 1.08
C GLY A 663 25.84 1.41 1.29
N GLY A 664 26.66 1.05 0.32
CA GLY A 664 28.06 1.45 0.20
C GLY A 664 28.53 1.24 -1.22
N LYS A 665 28.52 -0.01 -1.69
CA LYS A 665 28.91 -0.43 -3.05
C LYS A 665 28.19 0.36 -4.16
N GLU A 666 26.87 0.48 -4.07
CA GLU A 666 26.02 1.15 -5.06
C GLU A 666 25.45 2.50 -4.57
N ASP A 667 26.00 3.03 -3.48
CA ASP A 667 25.56 4.31 -2.91
C ASP A 667 26.05 5.49 -3.77
N SER A 668 25.27 6.57 -3.88
CA SER A 668 25.66 7.74 -4.70
C SER A 668 26.96 8.39 -4.24
N THR A 669 27.29 8.28 -2.95
CA THR A 669 28.56 8.76 -2.41
C THR A 669 29.76 7.95 -2.92
N ASN A 670 29.58 6.70 -3.36
CA ASN A 670 30.67 5.84 -3.82
C ASN A 670 31.24 6.22 -5.21
N VAL A 671 30.78 7.33 -5.78
CA VAL A 671 31.41 8.03 -6.91
C VAL A 671 32.79 8.58 -6.53
N ILE A 672 33.05 8.76 -5.23
CA ILE A 672 34.37 9.12 -4.70
C ILE A 672 35.36 8.01 -5.07
N LYS A 673 36.38 8.35 -5.87
CA LYS A 673 37.37 7.39 -6.36
C LYS A 673 38.57 7.27 -5.42
N GLU A 674 39.01 8.39 -4.87
CA GLU A 674 40.24 8.50 -4.07
C GLU A 674 39.97 9.23 -2.74
N PRO A 675 39.18 8.62 -1.82
CA PRO A 675 39.05 9.18 -0.48
C PRO A 675 40.40 9.14 0.25
N THR A 676 40.63 10.09 1.15
CA THR A 676 41.83 10.11 1.98
C THR A 676 41.84 8.92 2.93
N VAL A 677 40.69 8.58 3.50
CA VAL A 677 40.51 7.44 4.42
C VAL A 677 39.03 7.00 4.44
N CYS A 678 38.79 5.70 4.62
CA CYS A 678 37.44 5.13 4.76
C CYS A 678 37.18 4.63 6.19
N GLY A 679 35.94 4.76 6.67
CA GLY A 679 35.52 4.26 7.98
C GLY A 679 34.26 3.40 7.91
N ILE A 680 34.22 2.28 8.64
CA ILE A 680 33.02 1.47 8.84
C ILE A 680 32.64 1.47 10.32
N THR A 681 31.50 2.11 10.63
CA THR A 681 30.89 2.09 11.96
C THR A 681 30.19 0.75 12.23
N SER A 682 29.62 0.56 13.42
CA SER A 682 28.97 -0.71 13.81
C SER A 682 27.93 -1.17 12.79
N LEU A 683 28.01 -2.46 12.44
CA LEU A 683 27.10 -3.15 11.53
C LEU A 683 26.06 -3.96 12.29
N GLY A 684 24.84 -3.92 11.78
CA GLY A 684 23.69 -4.65 12.29
C GLY A 684 22.61 -4.77 11.24
N MET A 685 21.58 -5.54 11.55
CA MET A 685 20.45 -5.79 10.64
C MET A 685 19.63 -4.51 10.44
N ASP A 686 19.69 -3.95 9.23
CA ASP A 686 18.89 -2.79 8.82
C ASP A 686 18.76 -2.79 7.29
N HIS A 687 17.63 -2.29 6.78
CA HIS A 687 17.33 -2.24 5.34
C HIS A 687 17.49 -3.59 4.61
N THR A 688 17.03 -4.68 5.23
CA THR A 688 17.19 -6.05 4.70
C THR A 688 16.54 -6.22 3.32
N GLU A 689 15.43 -5.51 3.07
CA GLU A 689 14.74 -5.46 1.76
C GLU A 689 15.63 -4.98 0.60
N ILE A 690 16.71 -4.22 0.89
CA ILE A 690 17.59 -3.60 -0.12
C ILE A 690 19.00 -4.19 -0.07
N LEU A 691 19.53 -4.42 1.14
CA LEU A 691 20.94 -4.80 1.34
C LEU A 691 21.14 -6.31 1.51
N GLY A 692 20.06 -7.08 1.66
CA GLY A 692 20.08 -8.51 1.89
C GLY A 692 19.64 -8.91 3.30
N ASP A 693 19.30 -10.19 3.45
CA ASP A 693 18.69 -10.75 4.66
C ASP A 693 19.73 -11.27 5.67
N THR A 694 21.02 -11.17 5.35
CA THR A 694 22.13 -11.58 6.25
C THR A 694 23.07 -10.43 6.58
N LEU A 695 23.74 -10.53 7.73
CA LEU A 695 24.68 -9.50 8.16
C LEU A 695 25.91 -9.46 7.24
N GLY A 696 26.34 -10.59 6.69
CA GLY A 696 27.41 -10.69 5.70
C GLY A 696 27.08 -9.96 4.39
N GLN A 697 25.83 -10.02 3.91
CA GLN A 697 25.40 -9.27 2.72
C GLN A 697 25.41 -7.76 2.97
N ILE A 698 24.91 -7.32 4.14
CA ILE A 698 24.96 -5.93 4.57
C ILE A 698 26.42 -5.44 4.68
N ALA A 699 27.30 -6.25 5.27
CA ALA A 699 28.73 -5.97 5.39
C ALA A 699 29.39 -5.86 4.02
N SER A 700 29.08 -6.75 3.08
CA SER A 700 29.59 -6.71 1.70
C SER A 700 29.21 -5.40 0.99
N HIS A 701 27.94 -4.98 1.13
CA HIS A 701 27.50 -3.69 0.58
C HIS A 701 28.25 -2.52 1.23
N LYS A 702 28.39 -2.49 2.56
CA LYS A 702 29.02 -1.36 3.27
C LYS A 702 30.53 -1.30 3.08
N ALA A 703 31.21 -2.43 3.02
CA ALA A 703 32.63 -2.53 2.64
C ALA A 703 32.89 -2.16 1.17
N GLY A 704 31.83 -1.97 0.37
CA GLY A 704 31.92 -1.47 -0.99
C GLY A 704 32.49 -0.05 -1.14
N ILE A 705 32.62 0.71 -0.04
CA ILE A 705 33.30 2.02 -0.04
C ILE A 705 34.83 1.91 -0.04
N PHE A 706 35.38 0.73 0.24
CA PHE A 706 36.82 0.52 0.23
C PHE A 706 37.38 0.74 -1.16
N LYS A 707 38.52 1.44 -1.24
CA LYS A 707 39.24 1.74 -2.48
C LYS A 707 40.65 1.17 -2.41
N PRO A 708 41.20 0.65 -3.53
CA PRO A 708 42.52 0.06 -3.51
C PRO A 708 43.58 0.98 -2.91
N LYS A 709 44.40 0.46 -1.99
CA LYS A 709 45.50 1.18 -1.32
C LYS A 709 45.08 2.39 -0.46
N VAL A 710 43.79 2.65 -0.27
CA VAL A 710 43.29 3.66 0.67
C VAL A 710 43.14 3.01 2.04
N PRO A 711 43.70 3.57 3.13
CA PRO A 711 43.52 3.04 4.47
C PRO A 711 42.07 3.06 4.92
N ALA A 712 41.69 2.05 5.70
CA ALA A 712 40.36 1.93 6.26
C ALA A 712 40.40 1.55 7.73
N PHE A 713 39.40 2.00 8.47
CA PHE A 713 39.23 1.70 9.89
C PHE A 713 37.83 1.16 10.15
N THR A 714 37.70 0.20 11.06
CA THR A 714 36.40 -0.29 11.55
C THR A 714 36.42 -0.43 13.07
N VAL A 715 35.26 -0.45 13.69
CA VAL A 715 35.10 -0.90 15.08
C VAL A 715 34.98 -2.43 15.13
N PRO A 716 35.06 -3.09 16.31
CA PRO A 716 34.70 -4.49 16.46
C PRO A 716 33.30 -4.77 15.91
N GLN A 717 33.17 -5.86 15.16
CA GLN A 717 31.94 -6.27 14.49
C GLN A 717 31.56 -7.69 14.91
N PRO A 718 30.29 -8.10 14.74
CA PRO A 718 29.93 -9.51 14.81
C PRO A 718 30.77 -10.34 13.82
N PRO A 719 31.11 -11.61 14.14
CA PRO A 719 32.01 -12.43 13.32
C PRO A 719 31.63 -12.47 11.84
N GLU A 720 30.35 -12.69 11.54
CA GLU A 720 29.82 -12.74 10.17
C GLU A 720 30.11 -11.46 9.36
N ALA A 721 30.00 -10.28 9.99
CA ALA A 721 30.33 -9.01 9.36
C ALA A 721 31.85 -8.82 9.24
N MET A 722 32.60 -9.16 10.29
CA MET A 722 34.04 -8.94 10.34
C MET A 722 34.77 -9.74 9.26
N ASP A 723 34.39 -11.01 9.06
CA ASP A 723 34.99 -11.89 8.06
C ASP A 723 34.87 -11.30 6.64
N VAL A 724 33.69 -10.77 6.29
CA VAL A 724 33.44 -10.13 4.99
C VAL A 724 34.24 -8.84 4.82
N ILE A 725 34.35 -8.03 5.87
CA ILE A 725 35.14 -6.78 5.82
C ILE A 725 36.63 -7.11 5.63
N LEU A 726 37.17 -8.09 6.35
CA LEU A 726 38.56 -8.52 6.25
C LEU A 726 38.87 -9.11 4.86
N GLU A 727 37.99 -9.97 4.35
CA GLU A 727 38.11 -10.54 3.01
C GLU A 727 38.13 -9.42 1.96
N ARG A 728 37.19 -8.47 2.05
CA ARG A 728 37.13 -7.35 1.11
C ARG A 728 38.35 -6.44 1.18
N ALA A 729 38.87 -6.18 2.38
CA ALA A 729 40.09 -5.40 2.56
C ALA A 729 41.30 -6.11 1.93
N LYS A 730 41.40 -7.44 2.09
CA LYS A 730 42.45 -8.26 1.49
C LYS A 730 42.38 -8.25 -0.04
N GLU A 731 41.19 -8.41 -0.62
CA GLU A 731 40.98 -8.35 -2.07
C GLU A 731 41.48 -7.03 -2.70
N LEU A 732 41.22 -5.92 -2.02
CA LEU A 732 41.56 -4.57 -2.50
C LEU A 732 42.94 -4.08 -2.03
N MET A 733 43.68 -4.89 -1.27
CA MET A 733 44.94 -4.49 -0.63
C MET A 733 44.78 -3.19 0.19
N VAL A 734 43.67 -3.10 0.93
CA VAL A 734 43.36 -2.00 1.84
C VAL A 734 44.05 -2.28 3.18
N PRO A 735 44.87 -1.35 3.71
CA PRO A 735 45.35 -1.46 5.07
C PRO A 735 44.17 -1.16 6.01
N LEU A 736 43.56 -2.22 6.51
CA LEU A 736 42.43 -2.18 7.43
C LEU A 736 42.92 -2.35 8.87
N GLU A 737 42.48 -1.46 9.76
CA GLU A 737 42.72 -1.55 11.20
C GLU A 737 41.38 -1.58 11.96
N VAL A 738 41.32 -2.41 13.00
CA VAL A 738 40.18 -2.48 13.92
C VAL A 738 40.50 -1.61 15.12
N THR A 739 39.67 -0.60 15.39
CA THR A 739 39.85 0.35 16.49
C THR A 739 38.92 0.04 17.64
N GLU A 740 39.48 -0.05 18.85
CA GLU A 740 38.77 -0.21 20.10
C GLU A 740 38.87 1.04 21.00
N PRO A 741 37.89 1.29 21.88
CA PRO A 741 37.99 2.37 22.87
C PRO A 741 39.20 2.23 23.81
N SER A 742 39.61 1.00 24.09
CA SER A 742 40.78 0.62 24.89
C SER A 742 42.10 1.09 24.28
N ASP A 743 42.16 1.26 22.96
CA ASP A 743 43.35 1.76 22.25
C ASP A 743 43.70 3.20 22.66
N CYS A 744 42.73 3.93 23.22
CA CYS A 744 42.95 5.23 23.83
C CYS A 744 42.35 5.27 25.24
N LYS A 745 43.16 4.92 26.26
CA LYS A 745 42.76 4.96 27.68
C LYS A 745 42.16 6.30 28.10
N GLN A 746 42.57 7.40 27.47
CA GLN A 746 42.06 8.74 27.76
C GLN A 746 40.63 8.96 27.23
N ILE A 747 40.23 8.31 26.13
CA ILE A 747 38.84 8.36 25.63
C ILE A 747 37.87 7.76 26.66
N THR A 748 38.25 6.63 27.28
CA THR A 748 37.38 5.98 28.29
C THR A 748 37.18 6.79 29.58
N GLY A 749 38.05 7.77 29.87
CA GLY A 749 37.92 8.69 31.01
C GLY A 749 37.39 10.08 30.64
N LEU A 750 37.18 10.35 29.34
CA LEU A 750 36.73 11.64 28.85
C LEU A 750 35.21 11.70 28.81
N LYS A 751 34.63 12.81 29.27
CA LYS A 751 33.21 13.11 29.05
C LYS A 751 33.02 13.55 27.59
N LEU A 752 32.54 12.63 26.75
CA LEU A 752 32.22 12.92 25.36
C LEU A 752 31.03 13.89 25.25
N GLY A 753 31.00 14.69 24.18
CA GLY A 753 29.89 15.60 23.88
C GLY A 753 28.58 14.87 23.52
N LEU A 754 28.70 13.65 22.97
CA LEU A 754 27.56 12.74 22.74
C LEU A 754 27.48 11.68 23.83
N SER A 755 26.29 11.47 24.37
CA SER A 755 26.06 10.50 25.45
C SER A 755 25.81 9.07 24.95
N GLY A 756 26.14 8.10 25.81
CA GLY A 756 25.89 6.67 25.60
C GLY A 756 27.16 5.87 25.27
N ASP A 757 27.25 4.64 25.77
CA ASP A 757 28.48 3.83 25.73
C ASP A 757 28.97 3.53 24.30
N HIS A 758 28.03 3.35 23.37
CA HIS A 758 28.32 3.14 21.96
C HIS A 758 29.06 4.33 21.31
N GLN A 759 29.01 5.53 21.90
CA GLN A 759 29.73 6.70 21.40
C GLN A 759 31.24 6.60 21.61
N PHE A 760 31.72 5.82 22.58
CA PHE A 760 33.16 5.59 22.74
C PHE A 760 33.76 4.86 21.53
N TYR A 761 33.03 3.91 20.94
CA TYR A 761 33.44 3.25 19.69
C TYR A 761 33.42 4.22 18.51
N ASN A 762 32.38 5.06 18.41
CA ASN A 762 32.28 6.07 17.35
C ASN A 762 33.39 7.12 17.44
N ALA A 763 33.74 7.53 18.66
CA ALA A 763 34.82 8.47 18.97
C ALA A 763 36.19 7.85 18.66
N ALA A 764 36.44 6.62 19.10
CA ALA A 764 37.70 5.91 18.80
C ALA A 764 37.91 5.79 17.29
N LEU A 765 36.88 5.38 16.54
CA LEU A 765 36.93 5.34 15.08
C LEU A 765 37.21 6.73 14.48
N ALA A 766 36.56 7.78 14.97
CA ALA A 766 36.79 9.14 14.50
C ALA A 766 38.24 9.61 14.73
N VAL A 767 38.82 9.30 15.89
CA VAL A 767 40.23 9.59 16.21
C VAL A 767 41.16 8.91 15.19
N SER A 768 40.97 7.63 14.91
CA SER A 768 41.79 6.90 13.93
C SER A 768 41.66 7.47 12.52
N LEU A 769 40.43 7.82 12.11
CA LEU A 769 40.18 8.46 10.82
C LEU A 769 40.88 9.83 10.71
N CYS A 770 40.75 10.69 11.72
CA CYS A 770 41.40 12.01 11.75
C CYS A 770 42.92 11.91 11.79
N ARG A 771 43.48 10.98 12.58
CA ARG A 771 44.92 10.71 12.64
C ARG A 771 45.45 10.30 11.26
N CYS A 772 44.80 9.35 10.60
CA CYS A 772 45.19 8.93 9.25
C CYS A 772 45.05 10.06 8.23
N TRP A 773 43.97 10.84 8.31
CA TRP A 773 43.74 11.98 7.42
C TRP A 773 44.84 13.04 7.56
N LEU A 774 45.21 13.42 8.79
CA LEU A 774 46.30 14.37 9.06
C LEU A 774 47.64 13.86 8.54
N GLN A 775 47.93 12.56 8.70
CA GLN A 775 49.16 11.94 8.19
C GLN A 775 49.23 11.99 6.67
N ARG A 776 48.15 11.61 5.97
CA ARG A 776 48.11 11.55 4.50
C ARG A 776 48.09 12.91 3.84
N THR A 777 47.55 13.92 4.52
CA THR A 777 47.56 15.32 4.04
C THR A 777 48.85 16.06 4.38
N GLY A 778 49.80 15.42 5.07
CA GLY A 778 51.09 16.03 5.45
C GLY A 778 50.99 16.99 6.65
N ASN A 779 49.86 17.00 7.35
CA ASN A 779 49.57 17.87 8.49
C ASN A 779 49.90 17.23 9.85
N TRP A 780 50.41 16.00 9.85
CA TRP A 780 50.91 15.33 11.03
C TRP A 780 52.34 15.80 11.36
N GLY A 781 52.45 16.97 11.99
CA GLY A 781 53.73 17.60 12.36
C GLY A 781 54.31 17.13 13.71
N GLU A 782 55.41 17.77 14.15
CA GLU A 782 56.07 17.54 15.46
C GLU A 782 55.10 17.65 16.65
N LYS A 783 54.06 18.49 16.51
CA LYS A 783 52.99 18.71 17.49
C LYS A 783 52.25 17.43 17.92
N TYR A 784 52.23 16.39 17.08
CA TYR A 784 51.46 15.16 17.31
C TYR A 784 52.34 13.90 17.46
N GLN A 785 53.66 14.04 17.69
CA GLN A 785 54.60 12.92 17.77
C GLN A 785 54.61 12.17 19.12
N ASN A 786 53.99 12.70 20.18
CA ASN A 786 53.84 11.98 21.45
C ASN A 786 52.75 10.90 21.34
N ASP A 787 53.15 9.67 20.99
CA ASP A 787 52.26 8.53 20.77
C ASP A 787 51.48 8.06 22.02
N SER A 788 51.82 8.54 23.22
CA SER A 788 51.21 8.05 24.47
C SER A 788 49.87 8.70 24.83
N ASN A 789 49.60 9.93 24.37
CA ASN A 789 48.43 10.71 24.75
C ASN A 789 47.70 11.28 23.52
N LEU A 790 46.38 11.38 23.61
CA LEU A 790 45.53 12.04 22.64
C LEU A 790 45.81 13.56 22.65
N PRO A 791 45.95 14.21 21.48
CA PRO A 791 46.16 15.66 21.42
C PRO A 791 45.04 16.46 22.07
N ASP A 792 45.35 17.64 22.63
CA ASP A 792 44.35 18.48 23.30
C ASP A 792 43.24 18.92 22.35
N GLU A 793 43.56 19.16 21.07
CA GLU A 793 42.58 19.46 20.01
C GLU A 793 41.57 18.33 19.84
N PHE A 794 42.03 17.08 19.90
CA PHE A 794 41.17 15.90 19.77
C PHE A 794 40.27 15.77 20.99
N MET A 795 40.81 15.97 22.20
CA MET A 795 40.02 15.95 23.44
C MET A 795 38.95 17.03 23.45
N ARG A 796 39.30 18.27 23.05
CA ARG A 796 38.33 19.37 22.91
C ARG A 796 37.26 18.99 21.89
N GLY A 797 37.66 18.54 20.70
CA GLY A 797 36.74 18.14 19.63
C GLY A 797 35.75 17.07 20.11
N LEU A 798 36.23 16.01 20.76
CA LEU A 798 35.39 14.93 21.30
C LEU A 798 34.43 15.40 22.42
N SER A 799 34.83 16.37 23.25
CA SER A 799 34.04 16.85 24.39
C SER A 799 33.00 17.92 24.03
N THR A 800 33.23 18.71 22.98
CA THR A 800 32.36 19.84 22.59
C THR A 800 31.33 19.47 21.52
N VAL A 801 31.39 18.25 20.99
CA VAL A 801 30.44 17.79 19.96
C VAL A 801 28.99 17.94 20.40
N HIS A 802 28.19 18.56 19.54
CA HIS A 802 26.74 18.59 19.65
C HIS A 802 26.07 18.07 18.37
N PHE A 803 25.14 17.12 18.53
CA PHE A 803 24.33 16.62 17.42
C PHE A 803 22.86 16.46 17.87
N PRO A 804 21.94 17.32 17.39
CA PRO A 804 20.54 17.31 17.83
C PRO A 804 19.86 15.94 17.69
N GLY A 805 18.95 15.62 18.62
CA GLY A 805 18.15 14.39 18.60
C GLY A 805 18.89 13.09 18.90
N ARG A 806 20.17 13.17 19.33
CA ARG A 806 20.96 12.03 19.82
C ARG A 806 21.18 12.15 21.32
N ALA A 807 20.52 11.29 22.09
CA ALA A 807 20.64 11.28 23.55
C ALA A 807 20.54 12.71 24.16
N GLN A 808 19.61 13.52 23.64
CA GLN A 808 19.49 14.95 23.97
C GLN A 808 18.48 15.16 25.09
N ILE A 809 18.84 15.98 26.07
CA ILE A 809 17.94 16.38 27.17
C ILE A 809 17.48 17.82 26.94
N VAL A 810 16.16 18.05 26.97
CA VAL A 810 15.55 19.37 26.82
C VAL A 810 14.67 19.68 28.02
N TYR A 811 14.96 20.78 28.71
CA TYR A 811 14.19 21.27 29.84
C TYR A 811 13.14 22.27 29.35
N ALA A 812 11.86 21.92 29.46
CA ALA A 812 10.77 22.81 29.07
C ALA A 812 10.48 23.79 30.22
N SER A 813 11.10 24.98 30.18
CA SER A 813 10.74 26.10 31.07
C SER A 813 9.50 26.82 30.51
N ALA A 814 8.62 27.30 31.39
CA ALA A 814 7.43 28.05 30.98
C ALA A 814 7.83 29.29 30.16
N PRO A 815 7.14 29.60 29.03
CA PRO A 815 7.52 30.69 28.16
C PRO A 815 7.44 32.04 28.87
N ASN A 816 8.45 32.88 28.59
CA ASN A 816 8.63 34.26 29.04
C ASN A 816 7.32 35.03 29.32
N SER A 817 6.94 35.09 30.59
CA SER A 817 6.21 36.24 31.14
C SER A 817 7.13 36.90 32.14
N HIS A 818 7.39 38.20 31.99
CA HIS A 818 8.00 39.04 33.01
C HIS A 818 7.27 38.83 34.35
N CYS A 819 7.79 37.95 35.20
CA CYS A 819 7.29 37.68 36.52
C CYS A 819 8.49 37.45 37.43
N SER A 820 8.61 38.33 38.41
CA SER A 820 9.59 38.36 39.50
C SER A 820 9.98 36.98 40.03
N GLU A 821 11.24 36.84 40.43
CA GLU A 821 11.96 35.67 41.01
C GLU A 821 11.26 34.89 42.14
N ILE A 822 10.05 35.29 42.56
CA ILE A 822 9.29 34.72 43.67
C ILE A 822 8.35 33.57 43.20
N VAL A 823 8.04 33.43 41.91
CA VAL A 823 7.09 32.42 41.39
C VAL A 823 7.75 31.11 40.91
N SER A 824 9.08 31.07 40.76
CA SER A 824 9.79 29.87 40.23
C SER A 824 9.75 28.64 41.15
N LYS A 825 9.40 28.80 42.44
CA LYS A 825 9.34 27.69 43.40
C LYS A 825 8.10 26.81 43.33
N ASN A 826 7.04 27.24 42.63
CA ASN A 826 5.74 26.55 42.60
C ASN A 826 5.36 25.98 41.22
N CYS A 827 6.30 25.79 40.29
CA CYS A 827 6.02 25.12 39.01
C CYS A 827 6.60 23.70 39.00
N GLY A 828 5.83 22.74 38.47
CA GLY A 828 6.34 21.40 38.19
C GLY A 828 7.42 21.45 37.11
N GLU A 829 8.24 20.40 37.00
CA GLU A 829 9.35 20.36 36.04
C GLU A 829 9.04 19.36 34.91
N LEU A 830 9.19 19.77 33.65
CA LEU A 830 8.99 18.95 32.47
C LEU A 830 10.30 18.78 31.71
N ILE A 831 10.74 17.54 31.55
CA ILE A 831 12.01 17.19 30.89
C ILE A 831 11.75 16.20 29.77
N PHE A 832 12.25 16.51 28.59
CA PHE A 832 12.24 15.62 27.45
C PHE A 832 13.61 14.98 27.25
N TYR A 833 13.64 13.66 27.13
CA TYR A 833 14.79 12.86 26.78
C TYR A 833 14.57 12.35 25.36
N LEU A 834 15.41 12.77 24.43
CA LEU A 834 15.17 12.64 23.00
C LEU A 834 16.22 11.73 22.36
N ASP A 835 15.79 10.60 21.82
CA ASP A 835 16.66 9.73 21.02
C ASP A 835 15.87 8.97 19.94
N GLY A 836 16.29 9.13 18.68
CA GLY A 836 15.64 8.55 17.50
C GLY A 836 15.90 7.05 17.26
N ALA A 837 16.13 6.25 18.31
CA ALA A 837 16.31 4.80 18.22
C ALA A 837 15.11 4.10 17.54
N HIS A 838 15.41 3.11 16.69
CA HIS A 838 14.41 2.40 15.87
C HIS A 838 14.86 0.99 15.42
N SER A 839 15.96 0.48 15.98
CA SER A 839 16.39 -0.93 15.87
C SER A 839 16.50 -1.53 17.28
N PRO A 840 16.50 -2.87 17.43
CA PRO A 840 16.62 -3.51 18.74
C PRO A 840 17.85 -3.06 19.55
N GLU A 841 19.00 -2.93 18.89
CA GLU A 841 20.28 -2.55 19.50
C GLU A 841 20.30 -1.07 19.89
N SER A 842 19.75 -0.21 19.02
CA SER A 842 19.62 1.22 19.33
C SER A 842 18.60 1.49 20.44
N MET A 843 17.54 0.68 20.53
CA MET A 843 16.59 0.74 21.65
C MET A 843 17.24 0.38 22.98
N GLU A 844 18.10 -0.64 22.99
CA GLU A 844 18.87 -1.01 24.18
C GLU A 844 19.85 0.11 24.58
N ALA A 845 20.58 0.67 23.61
CA ALA A 845 21.49 1.80 23.87
C ALA A 845 20.75 3.04 24.41
N CYS A 846 19.59 3.37 23.81
CA CYS A 846 18.70 4.44 24.27
C CYS A 846 18.20 4.19 25.70
N ALA A 847 17.75 2.97 26.01
CA ALA A 847 17.31 2.59 27.35
C ALA A 847 18.41 2.73 28.41
N LYS A 848 19.63 2.26 28.11
CA LYS A 848 20.79 2.39 29.01
C LYS A 848 21.14 3.86 29.26
N TRP A 849 21.21 4.65 28.20
CA TRP A 849 21.46 6.10 28.32
C TRP A 849 20.38 6.79 29.15
N PHE A 850 19.10 6.57 28.82
CA PHE A 850 17.98 7.15 29.54
C PHE A 850 18.02 6.77 31.02
N SER A 851 18.39 5.52 31.31
CA SER A 851 18.49 5.03 32.67
C SER A 851 19.53 5.81 33.49
N ASN A 852 20.73 5.97 32.93
CA ASN A 852 21.80 6.72 33.56
C ASN A 852 21.46 8.22 33.68
N ALA A 853 20.83 8.80 32.66
CA ALA A 853 20.49 10.23 32.61
C ALA A 853 19.38 10.63 33.60
N VAL A 854 18.55 9.68 34.02
CA VAL A 854 17.45 9.89 34.97
C VAL A 854 17.90 9.73 36.43
N GLU A 855 18.94 8.94 36.69
CA GLU A 855 19.48 8.70 38.05
C GLU A 855 20.36 9.84 38.57
N ILE A 856 20.97 10.64 37.70
CA ILE A 856 21.80 11.78 38.10
C ILE A 856 20.89 12.86 38.72
N PRO A 857 20.99 13.16 40.04
CA PRO A 857 20.20 14.21 40.64
C PRO A 857 20.63 15.55 40.04
N SER A 858 19.69 16.31 39.50
CA SER A 858 19.90 17.70 39.06
C SER A 858 20.10 18.61 40.28
N ASN A 859 21.24 18.45 40.97
CA ASN A 859 21.82 19.41 41.89
C ASN A 859 23.13 19.91 41.26
N LEU A 860 23.03 20.70 40.20
CA LEU A 860 24.07 21.68 39.87
C LEU A 860 23.39 23.04 39.69
N PRO A 861 23.80 24.09 40.42
CA PRO A 861 23.41 25.45 40.12
C PRO A 861 24.08 25.89 38.81
N PHE A 862 23.43 26.83 38.11
CA PHE A 862 24.03 27.60 37.03
C PHE A 862 25.37 28.21 37.47
N GLU A 863 26.47 27.85 36.80
CA GLU A 863 27.69 28.67 36.81
C GLU A 863 27.67 29.55 35.56
N VAL A 864 27.29 30.81 35.78
CA VAL A 864 27.70 31.93 34.94
C VAL A 864 29.14 32.26 35.34
N GLU A 865 30.02 32.37 34.35
CA GLU A 865 31.40 32.84 34.48
C GLU A 865 31.49 34.08 35.39
N ASN A 866 32.33 34.02 36.41
CA ASN A 866 33.09 35.17 36.90
C ASN A 866 34.31 34.69 37.72
N ALA A 867 35.45 35.30 37.44
CA ALA A 867 36.73 35.11 38.11
C ALA A 867 36.70 35.63 39.55
N ASP A 868 37.36 34.92 40.48
CA ASP A 868 38.51 35.42 41.27
C ASP A 868 38.80 34.56 42.53
N GLU A 869 40.09 34.26 42.66
CA GLU A 869 40.94 34.07 43.85
C GLU A 869 40.44 33.49 45.20
N SER A 870 41.13 32.40 45.60
CA SER A 870 41.88 32.21 46.86
C SER A 870 41.27 31.58 48.13
N SER A 871 42.06 30.62 48.64
CA SER A 871 42.36 30.30 50.06
C SER A 871 41.46 29.34 50.88
N GLU A 872 42.07 28.19 51.18
CA GLU A 872 42.27 27.52 52.48
C GLU A 872 41.23 27.49 53.63
N ASN A 873 41.11 26.27 54.17
CA ASN A 873 40.99 25.86 55.59
C ASN A 873 39.64 25.89 56.36
N SER A 874 39.16 24.66 56.59
CA SER A 874 38.94 24.05 57.93
C SER A 874 37.61 24.23 58.70
N HIS A 875 37.24 23.09 59.32
CA HIS A 875 36.48 22.88 60.56
C HIS A 875 34.94 22.74 60.58
N ILE A 876 34.59 21.50 60.94
CA ILE A 876 33.40 20.93 61.58
C ILE A 876 32.66 21.88 62.55
N LEU A 877 31.34 22.00 62.40
CA LEU A 877 30.41 22.20 63.52
C LEU A 877 28.99 21.72 63.18
N HIS A 878 28.54 20.69 63.92
CA HIS A 878 27.14 20.31 64.05
C HIS A 878 26.29 21.45 64.66
N LYS A 879 25.17 21.81 64.03
CA LYS A 879 23.84 21.83 64.67
C LYS A 879 22.76 22.22 63.66
N GLY A 880 21.65 21.49 63.72
CA GLY A 880 20.57 21.55 62.76
C GLY A 880 19.80 22.86 62.74
N ASN A 881 19.19 23.11 61.58
CA ASN A 881 17.89 23.73 61.49
C ASN A 881 17.13 23.13 60.31
N THR A 882 15.95 22.62 60.63
CA THR A 882 14.87 22.20 59.75
C THR A 882 14.58 23.23 58.66
N LEU A 883 14.87 22.87 57.41
CA LEU A 883 14.17 23.42 56.24
C LEU A 883 13.85 22.24 55.32
N GLY A 884 12.62 21.72 55.44
CA GLY A 884 12.15 20.59 54.65
C GLY A 884 12.18 20.91 53.16
N GLN A 885 13.12 20.33 52.42
CA GLN A 885 13.00 20.16 50.98
C GLN A 885 11.83 19.20 50.75
N PHE A 886 10.73 19.71 50.19
CA PHE A 886 9.68 18.86 49.64
C PHE A 886 10.29 18.03 48.49
N GLU A 887 10.51 16.73 48.70
CA GLU A 887 10.86 15.80 47.62
C GLU A 887 9.71 15.78 46.60
N LYS A 888 9.97 16.28 45.39
CA LYS A 888 9.01 16.21 44.28
C LYS A 888 8.86 14.75 43.84
N SER A 889 7.63 14.31 43.56
CA SER A 889 7.40 12.96 43.03
C SER A 889 7.73 12.91 41.53
N PHE A 890 8.44 11.87 41.09
CA PHE A 890 8.84 11.74 39.68
C PHE A 890 7.90 10.78 38.95
N LYS A 891 7.47 11.14 37.74
CA LYS A 891 6.69 10.26 36.85
C LYS A 891 7.39 10.18 35.50
N ARG A 892 7.55 8.95 35.01
CA ARG A 892 8.26 8.66 33.76
C ARG A 892 7.26 8.26 32.70
N ILE A 893 7.22 8.99 31.60
CA ILE A 893 6.29 8.79 30.50
C ILE A 893 7.07 8.42 29.25
N LEU A 894 6.61 7.40 28.53
CA LEU A 894 7.10 7.10 27.19
C LEU A 894 6.23 7.83 26.16
N LEU A 895 6.82 8.65 25.31
CA LEU A 895 6.21 9.17 24.10
C LEU A 895 6.79 8.41 22.91
N PHE A 896 5.99 7.55 22.30
CA PHE A 896 6.47 6.60 21.30
C PHE A 896 5.68 6.63 20.01
N ASN A 897 6.40 6.52 18.90
CA ASN A 897 5.83 6.19 17.60
C ASN A 897 6.89 5.49 16.75
N CYS A 898 6.49 4.59 15.88
CA CYS A 898 7.36 4.01 14.85
C CYS A 898 6.61 3.88 13.52
N LEU A 899 7.36 3.76 12.42
CA LEU A 899 6.78 3.47 11.12
C LEU A 899 6.20 2.05 11.11
N ASP A 900 5.21 1.81 10.25
CA ASP A 900 4.56 0.53 10.01
C ASP A 900 5.51 -0.57 9.51
N VAL A 901 6.56 -0.19 8.78
CA VAL A 901 7.65 -1.09 8.35
C VAL A 901 8.53 -1.60 9.49
N ARG A 902 8.41 -1.03 10.71
CA ARG A 902 9.20 -1.44 11.87
C ARG A 902 8.34 -2.31 12.79
N ASN A 903 8.93 -3.35 13.36
CA ASN A 903 8.21 -4.30 14.21
C ASN A 903 8.22 -3.85 15.70
N PRO A 904 7.13 -3.29 16.24
CA PRO A 904 7.05 -2.86 17.64
C PRO A 904 7.18 -4.01 18.65
N HIS A 905 6.88 -5.26 18.25
CA HIS A 905 7.03 -6.44 19.12
C HIS A 905 8.48 -6.76 19.45
N ILE A 906 9.44 -6.24 18.69
CA ILE A 906 10.87 -6.41 18.97
C ILE A 906 11.42 -5.17 19.69
N LEU A 907 10.97 -3.98 19.28
CA LEU A 907 11.48 -2.70 19.80
C LEU A 907 11.05 -2.43 21.25
N LEU A 908 9.75 -2.51 21.55
CA LEU A 908 9.21 -2.15 22.87
C LEU A 908 9.71 -3.07 23.99
N PRO A 909 9.74 -4.41 23.84
CA PRO A 909 10.28 -5.27 24.90
C PRO A 909 11.75 -5.01 25.18
N ARG A 910 12.56 -4.72 24.16
CA ARG A 910 13.98 -4.39 24.34
C ARG A 910 14.16 -3.11 25.16
N LEU A 911 13.39 -2.07 24.87
CA LEU A 911 13.38 -0.83 25.63
C LEU A 911 12.96 -1.08 27.09
N VAL A 912 11.80 -1.71 27.30
CA VAL A 912 11.21 -1.91 28.63
C VAL A 912 12.07 -2.82 29.51
N ASN A 913 12.55 -3.95 28.98
CA ASN A 913 13.36 -4.90 29.75
C ASN A 913 14.71 -4.31 30.16
N THR A 914 15.31 -3.50 29.28
CA THR A 914 16.59 -2.84 29.58
C THR A 914 16.41 -1.79 30.67
N CYS A 915 15.40 -0.92 30.57
CA CYS A 915 15.08 0.03 31.64
C CYS A 915 14.76 -0.68 32.97
N ALA A 916 13.97 -1.77 32.92
CA ALA A 916 13.60 -2.53 34.12
C ALA A 916 14.80 -3.20 34.78
N SER A 917 15.79 -3.65 34.00
CA SER A 917 17.06 -4.20 34.52
C SER A 917 17.88 -3.16 35.27
N SER A 918 17.72 -1.87 34.94
CA SER A 918 18.30 -0.73 35.66
C SER A 918 17.35 -0.16 36.73
N GLY A 919 16.28 -0.86 37.11
CA GLY A 919 15.33 -0.41 38.15
C GLY A 919 14.40 0.74 37.71
N ILE A 920 14.30 1.01 36.40
CA ILE A 920 13.51 2.11 35.85
C ILE A 920 12.26 1.57 35.17
N HIS A 921 11.12 2.02 35.68
CA HIS A 921 9.81 1.70 35.12
C HIS A 921 9.13 2.95 34.57
N PHE A 922 8.46 2.79 33.42
CA PHE A 922 7.57 3.81 32.88
C PHE A 922 6.25 3.76 33.61
N SER A 923 5.76 4.92 34.05
CA SER A 923 4.43 5.06 34.64
C SER A 923 3.37 4.81 33.57
N ARG A 924 3.50 5.42 32.39
CA ARG A 924 2.53 5.34 31.28
C ARG A 924 3.23 5.56 29.93
N ALA A 925 2.53 5.20 28.84
CA ALA A 925 2.93 5.55 27.47
C ALA A 925 1.88 6.41 26.76
N LEU A 926 2.34 7.26 25.85
CA LEU A 926 1.57 8.07 24.92
C LEU A 926 1.95 7.67 23.50
N PHE A 927 0.95 7.30 22.70
CA PHE A 927 1.12 6.96 21.29
C PHE A 927 0.52 8.06 20.42
N VAL A 928 1.32 8.62 19.53
CA VAL A 928 0.95 9.77 18.68
C VAL A 928 1.27 9.47 17.22
N PRO A 929 0.51 10.02 16.25
CA PRO A 929 0.91 9.96 14.85
C PRO A 929 2.13 10.86 14.57
N ASN A 930 2.90 10.51 13.52
CA ASN A 930 3.97 11.38 13.02
C ASN A 930 3.34 12.59 12.32
N MET A 931 3.86 13.79 12.56
CA MET A 931 3.42 14.98 11.83
C MET A 931 4.20 15.11 10.53
N SER A 932 5.51 14.88 10.59
CA SER A 932 6.37 14.81 9.42
C SER A 932 6.20 13.47 8.70
N LYS A 933 5.99 13.53 7.38
CA LYS A 933 5.90 12.36 6.49
C LYS A 933 7.16 12.27 5.64
N TYR A 934 7.62 11.04 5.36
CA TYR A 934 8.78 10.79 4.49
C TYR A 934 8.62 11.40 3.09
N SER A 935 7.37 11.59 2.64
CA SER A 935 7.00 12.07 1.31
C SER A 935 7.12 13.59 1.11
N LYS A 936 7.46 14.37 2.14
CA LYS A 936 7.52 15.84 2.04
C LYS A 936 8.69 16.41 2.83
N VAL A 937 9.53 17.20 2.18
CA VAL A 937 10.51 18.05 2.88
C VAL A 937 9.81 19.35 3.25
N ILE A 938 9.83 19.68 4.54
CA ILE A 938 9.08 20.81 5.08
C ILE A 938 10.08 21.83 5.65
N SER A 939 9.88 23.12 5.37
CA SER A 939 10.65 24.19 6.01
C SER A 939 10.50 24.17 7.54
N GLY A 940 11.57 24.52 8.27
CA GLY A 940 11.52 24.71 9.72
C GLY A 940 10.45 25.73 10.17
N ALA A 941 10.14 26.71 9.32
CA ALA A 941 9.16 27.77 9.60
C ALA A 941 7.70 27.41 9.28
N SER A 942 7.42 26.31 8.56
CA SER A 942 6.09 25.99 8.02
C SER A 942 4.98 25.95 9.09
N VAL A 943 3.84 26.59 8.84
CA VAL A 943 2.66 26.49 9.70
C VAL A 943 2.13 25.06 9.72
N ILE A 944 1.86 24.53 10.92
CA ILE A 944 1.33 23.18 11.12
C ILE A 944 -0.16 23.25 10.83
N SER A 945 -0.66 22.52 9.82
CA SER A 945 -2.11 22.36 9.63
C SER A 945 -2.68 21.59 10.83
N SER A 946 -3.69 22.17 11.47
CA SER A 946 -4.46 21.60 12.57
C SER A 946 -5.73 20.90 12.08
N ASP A 947 -5.77 20.42 10.83
CA ASP A 947 -6.96 19.77 10.29
C ASP A 947 -7.11 18.36 10.88
N LEU A 948 -7.86 18.29 11.98
CA LEU A 948 -8.14 17.10 12.78
C LEU A 948 -9.24 16.19 12.18
N HIS A 949 -9.71 16.45 10.95
CA HIS A 949 -10.78 15.66 10.33
C HIS A 949 -10.22 14.44 9.58
N GLY A 950 -10.45 13.24 10.13
CA GLY A 950 -10.29 11.96 9.41
C GLY A 950 -8.91 11.28 9.51
N ILE A 951 -8.12 11.56 10.55
CA ILE A 951 -6.84 10.85 10.76
C ILE A 951 -7.13 9.42 11.23
N ASP A 952 -6.68 8.42 10.46
CA ASP A 952 -6.68 7.02 10.90
C ASP A 952 -5.65 6.82 12.03
N LEU A 953 -6.12 6.39 13.20
CA LEU A 953 -5.31 6.11 14.38
C LEU A 953 -5.17 4.61 14.68
N SER A 954 -5.63 3.75 13.76
CA SER A 954 -5.59 2.29 13.89
C SER A 954 -4.20 1.78 14.29
N TRP A 955 -3.14 2.35 13.69
CA TRP A 955 -1.76 2.03 14.01
C TRP A 955 -1.37 2.41 15.45
N GLN A 956 -1.71 3.62 15.91
CA GLN A 956 -1.42 4.04 17.29
C GLN A 956 -2.16 3.17 18.32
N PHE A 957 -3.41 2.78 18.03
CA PHE A 957 -4.15 1.83 18.87
C PHE A 957 -3.51 0.44 18.89
N ASN A 958 -2.92 -0.01 17.77
CA ASN A 958 -2.15 -1.26 17.75
C ASN A 958 -0.90 -1.17 18.64
N LEU A 959 -0.14 -0.06 18.57
CA LEU A 959 1.02 0.17 19.44
C LEU A 959 0.64 0.15 20.92
N GLN A 960 -0.48 0.78 21.28
CA GLN A 960 -1.03 0.75 22.62
C GLN A 960 -1.36 -0.68 23.07
N ARG A 961 -2.03 -1.48 22.24
CA ARG A 961 -2.36 -2.88 22.58
C ARG A 961 -1.10 -3.71 22.85
N ILE A 962 -0.05 -3.53 22.05
CA ILE A 962 1.23 -4.22 22.22
C ILE A 962 1.89 -3.82 23.53
N TRP A 963 1.93 -2.52 23.82
CA TRP A 963 2.47 -1.99 25.07
C TRP A 963 1.77 -2.56 26.30
N GLU A 964 0.44 -2.53 26.32
CA GLU A 964 -0.35 -3.04 27.45
C GLU A 964 -0.15 -4.56 27.65
N LYS A 965 0.01 -5.33 26.56
CA LYS A 965 0.36 -6.76 26.64
C LYS A 965 1.72 -6.97 27.32
N ILE A 966 2.70 -6.11 27.03
CA ILE A 966 4.05 -6.18 27.61
C ILE A 966 4.04 -5.77 29.10
N THR A 967 3.33 -4.70 29.47
CA THR A 967 3.36 -4.17 30.84
C THR A 967 2.45 -4.90 31.81
N HIS A 968 1.34 -5.48 31.35
CA HIS A 968 0.31 -6.07 32.22
C HIS A 968 0.03 -7.55 31.98
N GLY A 969 0.62 -8.18 30.95
CA GLY A 969 0.51 -9.63 30.70
C GLY A 969 -0.92 -10.13 30.39
N LYS A 970 -1.86 -9.24 30.03
CA LYS A 970 -3.25 -9.59 29.70
C LYS A 970 -3.57 -9.20 28.26
N GLU A 971 -4.29 -10.08 27.57
CA GLU A 971 -4.82 -9.82 26.23
C GLU A 971 -6.11 -8.98 26.35
N ILE A 972 -6.11 -7.80 25.74
CA ILE A 972 -7.29 -6.92 25.75
C ILE A 972 -8.24 -7.40 24.65
N THR A 973 -9.18 -8.27 25.01
CA THR A 973 -10.37 -8.57 24.18
C THR A 973 -11.41 -7.47 24.39
N ALA A 974 -11.27 -6.35 23.68
CA ALA A 974 -12.37 -5.41 23.49
C ALA A 974 -12.57 -5.21 21.98
N PRO A 975 -13.80 -5.32 21.44
CA PRO A 975 -14.05 -5.09 20.03
C PRO A 975 -13.73 -3.63 19.70
N VAL A 976 -13.09 -3.40 18.56
CA VAL A 976 -13.10 -2.08 17.93
C VAL A 976 -14.54 -1.85 17.47
N GLU A 977 -15.33 -1.11 18.25
CA GLU A 977 -16.53 -0.47 17.70
C GLU A 977 -16.06 0.49 16.60
N LYS A 978 -16.24 0.06 15.35
CA LYS A 978 -16.08 0.86 14.15
C LYS A 978 -17.18 1.92 14.13
N ASP A 979 -17.01 3.00 14.90
CA ASP A 979 -17.64 4.32 14.69
C ASP A 979 -17.31 5.26 15.87
N PHE A 980 -16.06 5.72 15.96
CA PHE A 980 -15.74 6.88 16.78
C PHE A 980 -15.66 8.14 15.90
N LYS A 981 -16.81 8.76 15.65
CA LYS A 981 -16.83 10.22 15.48
C LYS A 981 -16.58 10.83 16.86
N ILE A 982 -15.32 11.13 17.15
CA ILE A 982 -14.94 11.70 18.46
C ILE A 982 -15.44 13.15 18.51
N ASP A 983 -16.40 13.41 19.40
CA ASP A 983 -16.86 14.75 19.71
C ASP A 983 -15.75 15.50 20.48
N SER A 984 -15.50 16.75 20.08
CA SER A 984 -14.29 17.54 20.38
C SER A 984 -13.91 17.79 21.86
N LYS A 985 -14.69 17.29 22.84
CA LYS A 985 -14.50 17.57 24.28
C LYS A 985 -13.87 16.46 25.12
N GLU A 986 -13.70 15.23 24.62
CA GLU A 986 -13.10 14.09 25.37
C GLU A 986 -11.92 13.44 24.64
N ILE A 987 -11.00 14.24 24.08
CA ILE A 987 -9.89 13.73 23.24
C ILE A 987 -8.59 13.44 24.03
N VAL A 988 -8.46 13.98 25.24
CA VAL A 988 -7.19 14.03 25.98
C VAL A 988 -7.36 13.37 27.36
N PRO A 989 -6.41 12.51 27.82
CA PRO A 989 -6.54 11.84 29.10
C PRO A 989 -6.71 12.83 30.26
N PRO A 990 -7.55 12.54 31.27
CA PRO A 990 -7.75 13.45 32.40
C PRO A 990 -6.46 13.60 33.23
N PRO A 991 -6.28 14.71 33.97
CA PRO A 991 -5.08 14.94 34.79
C PRO A 991 -4.83 13.84 35.84
N GLU A 992 -5.89 13.16 36.26
CA GLU A 992 -5.87 11.99 37.17
C GLU A 992 -5.13 10.78 36.59
N PHE A 993 -4.82 10.78 35.29
CA PHE A 993 -3.99 9.77 34.62
C PHE A 993 -2.61 9.57 35.27
N LEU A 994 -2.10 10.60 35.98
CA LEU A 994 -0.84 10.54 36.72
C LEU A 994 -0.95 9.97 38.14
N ASN A 995 -2.16 9.78 38.67
CA ASN A 995 -2.40 9.29 40.03
C ASN A 995 -2.38 7.75 40.11
N ASP A 996 -1.49 7.18 40.94
CA ASP A 996 -1.39 5.72 41.12
C ASP A 996 -2.48 5.15 42.06
N ASN A 997 -3.20 6.00 42.80
CA ASN A 997 -4.07 5.61 43.93
C ASN A 997 -5.56 5.45 43.61
N SER A 998 -5.98 5.40 42.34
CA SER A 998 -7.36 5.05 42.03
C SER A 998 -7.53 3.53 41.99
N HIS A 999 -8.34 2.97 42.89
CA HIS A 999 -8.72 1.55 42.94
C HIS A 999 -9.55 1.07 41.71
N ASN A 1000 -9.49 1.79 40.60
CA ASN A 1000 -10.11 1.38 39.34
C ASN A 1000 -9.08 0.66 38.45
N CYS A 1001 -9.46 -0.54 38.02
CA CYS A 1001 -8.72 -1.48 37.18
C CYS A 1001 -8.44 -0.98 35.73
N PHE A 1002 -8.35 0.35 35.51
CA PHE A 1002 -8.44 1.02 34.20
C PHE A 1002 -7.45 2.17 33.97
N ALA A 1003 -6.33 2.26 34.69
CA ALA A 1003 -5.33 3.30 34.44
C ALA A 1003 -4.38 2.92 33.27
N ARG A 1004 -4.91 2.92 32.05
CA ARG A 1004 -4.26 2.48 30.80
C ARG A 1004 -3.40 3.59 30.17
N SER A 1005 -2.46 3.24 29.30
CA SER A 1005 -1.74 4.18 28.40
C SER A 1005 -2.71 4.84 27.40
N ALA A 1006 -2.32 5.91 26.70
CA ALA A 1006 -3.25 6.68 25.86
C ALA A 1006 -2.76 6.85 24.40
N VAL A 1007 -3.74 6.93 23.48
CA VAL A 1007 -3.53 7.39 22.10
C VAL A 1007 -4.00 8.83 22.01
N ILE A 1008 -3.13 9.74 21.54
CA ILE A 1008 -3.47 11.15 21.35
C ILE A 1008 -3.42 11.45 19.85
N PRO A 1009 -4.47 12.08 19.27
CA PRO A 1009 -4.61 12.21 17.81
C PRO A 1009 -3.59 13.15 17.16
N SER A 1010 -2.84 13.93 17.95
CA SER A 1010 -1.77 14.76 17.41
C SER A 1010 -0.68 15.04 18.45
N LEU A 1011 0.55 15.18 17.97
CA LEU A 1011 1.69 15.51 18.82
C LEU A 1011 1.57 16.89 19.51
N PRO A 1012 1.07 17.97 18.87
CA PRO A 1012 0.90 19.25 19.56
C PRO A 1012 -0.09 19.15 20.73
N LEU A 1013 -1.14 18.35 20.60
CA LEU A 1013 -2.07 18.07 21.70
C LEU A 1013 -1.37 17.30 22.83
N ALA A 1014 -0.53 16.32 22.51
CA ALA A 1014 0.22 15.56 23.51
C ALA A 1014 1.21 16.45 24.29
N ILE A 1015 1.96 17.31 23.61
CA ILE A 1015 2.88 18.25 24.27
C ILE A 1015 2.11 19.26 25.14
N LYS A 1016 1.02 19.83 24.61
CA LYS A 1016 0.15 20.74 25.38
C LYS A 1016 -0.39 20.04 26.63
N TRP A 1017 -0.85 18.81 26.51
CA TRP A 1017 -1.34 18.02 27.64
C TRP A 1017 -0.25 17.79 28.70
N LEU A 1018 0.97 17.44 28.29
CA LEU A 1018 2.10 17.27 29.21
C LEU A 1018 2.40 18.58 29.96
N GLN A 1019 2.39 19.72 29.26
CA GLN A 1019 2.58 21.04 29.87
C GLN A 1019 1.47 21.38 30.86
N ASP A 1020 0.21 21.12 30.50
CA ASP A 1020 -0.94 21.40 31.36
C ASP A 1020 -0.97 20.48 32.60
N CYS A 1021 -0.54 19.23 32.48
CA CYS A 1021 -0.39 18.30 33.61
C CYS A 1021 0.61 18.82 34.66
N VAL A 1022 1.74 19.38 34.21
CA VAL A 1022 2.79 19.92 35.09
C VAL A 1022 2.34 21.21 35.77
N LYS A 1023 1.56 22.04 35.09
CA LYS A 1023 0.93 23.24 35.69
C LYS A 1023 -0.07 22.87 36.79
N GLN A 1024 -0.81 21.78 36.61
CA GLN A 1024 -1.82 21.33 37.58
C GLN A 1024 -1.22 20.58 38.77
N HIS A 1025 -0.04 19.97 38.60
CA HIS A 1025 0.66 19.20 39.65
C HIS A 1025 2.08 19.75 39.92
N PRO A 1026 2.21 20.88 40.63
CA PRO A 1026 3.49 21.56 40.82
C PRO A 1026 4.51 20.78 41.67
N SER A 1027 4.04 19.79 42.43
CA SER A 1027 4.86 18.85 43.21
C SER A 1027 5.41 17.68 42.38
N THR A 1028 5.03 17.56 41.11
CA THR A 1028 5.39 16.43 40.23
C THR A 1028 6.43 16.85 39.20
N ARG A 1029 7.43 15.99 38.97
CA ARG A 1029 8.41 16.11 37.88
C ARG A 1029 8.11 15.07 36.81
N LEU A 1030 7.82 15.52 35.59
CA LEU A 1030 7.57 14.65 34.44
C LEU A 1030 8.85 14.48 33.64
N GLN A 1031 9.29 13.23 33.50
CA GLN A 1031 10.41 12.81 32.64
C GLN A 1031 9.84 12.05 31.45
N VAL A 1032 9.94 12.63 30.26
CA VAL A 1032 9.33 12.10 29.03
C VAL A 1032 10.42 11.57 28.11
N LEU A 1033 10.48 10.26 27.90
CA LEU A 1033 11.34 9.66 26.87
C LEU A 1033 10.63 9.70 25.52
N VAL A 1034 11.24 10.34 24.53
CA VAL A 1034 10.75 10.41 23.14
C VAL A 1034 11.64 9.53 22.27
N THR A 1035 11.07 8.45 21.73
CA THR A 1035 11.83 7.49 20.91
C THR A 1035 10.95 6.71 19.92
N GLY A 1036 11.55 5.83 19.11
CA GLY A 1036 10.86 5.00 18.11
C GLY A 1036 10.93 5.54 16.68
N SER A 1037 11.14 6.84 16.51
CA SER A 1037 11.22 7.49 15.21
C SER A 1037 12.06 8.76 15.30
N LEU A 1038 12.98 8.93 14.35
CA LEU A 1038 13.74 10.17 14.22
C LEU A 1038 12.83 11.35 13.85
N HIS A 1039 11.78 11.11 13.07
CA HIS A 1039 10.79 12.14 12.72
C HIS A 1039 10.02 12.63 13.95
N LEU A 1040 9.66 11.72 14.87
CA LEU A 1040 8.99 12.10 16.12
C LEU A 1040 9.90 13.01 16.96
N VAL A 1041 11.18 12.68 17.07
CA VAL A 1041 12.16 13.51 17.80
C VAL A 1041 12.29 14.89 17.15
N GLY A 1042 12.36 14.95 15.83
CA GLY A 1042 12.41 16.21 15.08
C GLY A 1042 11.14 17.06 15.25
N ASP A 1043 9.96 16.44 15.18
CA ASP A 1043 8.67 17.10 15.38
C ASP A 1043 8.55 17.66 16.81
N VAL A 1044 8.99 16.90 17.83
CA VAL A 1044 9.04 17.38 19.22
C VAL A 1044 9.98 18.58 19.36
N LEU A 1045 11.20 18.50 18.83
CA LEU A 1045 12.15 19.62 18.89
C LEU A 1045 11.61 20.86 18.17
N LYS A 1046 10.95 20.69 17.02
CA LYS A 1046 10.32 21.78 16.26
C LYS A 1046 9.21 22.46 17.08
N LEU A 1047 8.46 21.70 17.86
CA LEU A 1047 7.42 22.22 18.74
C LEU A 1047 7.98 22.86 20.02
N LEU A 1048 9.09 22.36 20.55
CA LEU A 1048 9.73 22.93 21.75
C LEU A 1048 10.53 24.21 21.45
N LYS A 1049 11.01 24.39 20.21
CA LYS A 1049 11.70 25.61 19.76
C LYS A 1049 10.75 26.76 19.40
N ARG A 1050 9.45 26.49 19.27
CA ARG A 1050 8.39 27.49 19.06
C ARG A 1050 7.84 27.95 20.39
#